data_AF-A0AB33EAQ0-F1
#
_entry.id   AF-A0AB33EAQ0-F1
#
_cell.length_a   1.000
_cell.length_b   1.000
_cell.length_c   1.000
_cell.angle_alpha   90.00
_cell.angle_beta   90.00
_cell.angle_gamma   90.00
#
_symmetry.space_group_name_H-M   'P 1'
#
loop_
_entity.id
_entity.type
_entity.pdbx_description
1 polymer ?
#
loop_
_entity_poly.entity_id
_entity_poly.type
_entity_poly.pdbx_seq_one_letter_code
_entity_poly.pdbx_strand_id
1 'polypeptide(L)'
;MSHASVYPPIENAQQLKATQAEREDFVRALVHYIKGMESTQEIDLSTFYISHRPNSLFDEIYGPAKELLESTTLSPDFIASLEAWSASDMLPPLRVDIEGNLYAGSQGGWHNLMEDIKYFSKLQQTLSMIGEIALHAGGYIYFAHDISVEQWLRFNQLTVPTTVAEAGNLIDFLSLDLPAGPPIGNCWQAVSGHENSPFVLSKTERGEVARLTLQAFSRPQQMLEELARPVIGNRTSDEVQAGADYLLDQILETSTAIEWAKEYLNVTGWYGAHEDQETPKEHLQSLLVAAIILAIDPLADITGSEVAGYELYQPSNVDRSPEAVREDLDRHLVGLGRDSGVATPLATFILLAGIAPEFLVRGLPTSIRLGTPAWVALTQAVALAEAYDPGSSRLMSYAELLKFSALEPVTPELELLHNASTIKPVINWATMNKVISPDAHGQYDKPSLIVAIDAYQQHINRFDQVIHSLTTPLPSRRNIALAQLQKAYPNCRFLETVNLTKTGRGFNPGRGSRLKMSVVDLHMSDDLVTLDWNNANDIYPELPDIEHLTPASELYEVAFDAYHQNLEAGILTNIKLALSQLPALDRTALQMGEISVYTVRKSVARPYTTPVSNIGLIGAGIQPTHYKETQQDKDAATCRYAVIITASYPRGS
;
A
#
# COMPACT_ATOMS: atom_id res chain seq x y z
N MET A 1 -0.16 8.35 -19.96
CA MET A 1 -1.50 8.24 -20.57
C MET A 1 -1.92 9.64 -21.00
N SER A 2 -2.44 9.83 -22.22
CA SER A 2 -2.70 11.17 -22.77
C SER A 2 -4.01 11.74 -22.21
N HIS A 3 -3.96 12.97 -21.69
CA HIS A 3 -5.14 13.76 -21.32
C HIS A 3 -6.06 13.92 -22.53
N ALA A 4 -7.25 13.30 -22.47
CA ALA A 4 -8.32 13.49 -23.43
C ALA A 4 -9.10 14.77 -23.08
N SER A 5 -9.47 15.51 -24.14
CA SER A 5 -10.33 16.70 -24.13
C SER A 5 -11.48 16.64 -23.10
N VAL A 6 -11.70 17.77 -22.41
CA VAL A 6 -12.72 17.97 -21.36
C VAL A 6 -14.16 17.69 -21.82
N TYR A 7 -14.39 17.58 -23.13
CA TYR A 7 -15.56 16.88 -23.68
C TYR A 7 -15.13 16.01 -24.87
N PRO A 8 -15.23 14.67 -24.78
CA PRO A 8 -15.09 13.82 -25.95
C PRO A 8 -16.26 14.10 -26.92
N PRO A 9 -16.04 14.09 -28.25
CA PRO A 9 -17.14 14.16 -29.21
C PRO A 9 -18.18 13.07 -28.90
N ILE A 10 -19.45 13.30 -29.27
CA ILE A 10 -20.58 12.42 -28.88
C ILE A 10 -20.33 10.95 -29.23
N GLU A 11 -19.67 10.68 -30.37
CA GLU A 11 -19.25 9.33 -30.79
C GLU A 11 -18.24 8.72 -29.79
N ASN A 12 -17.24 9.47 -29.34
CA ASN A 12 -16.30 9.03 -28.31
C ASN A 12 -16.96 8.84 -26.94
N ALA A 13 -17.99 9.62 -26.60
CA ALA A 13 -18.71 9.48 -25.32
C ALA A 13 -19.53 8.19 -25.24
N GLN A 14 -20.17 7.80 -26.36
CA GLN A 14 -20.91 6.54 -26.45
C GLN A 14 -19.96 5.34 -26.39
N GLN A 15 -18.82 5.42 -27.10
CA GLN A 15 -17.80 4.38 -27.07
C GLN A 15 -17.17 4.23 -25.67
N LEU A 16 -16.84 5.33 -25.00
CA LEU A 16 -16.30 5.31 -23.63
C LEU A 16 -17.27 4.62 -22.66
N LYS A 17 -18.57 4.91 -22.79
CA LYS A 17 -19.62 4.26 -21.99
C LYS A 17 -19.73 2.76 -22.30
N ALA A 18 -19.60 2.36 -23.56
CA ALA A 18 -19.63 0.96 -23.96
C ALA A 18 -18.41 0.19 -23.41
N THR A 19 -17.21 0.77 -23.54
CA THR A 19 -15.96 0.21 -22.99
C THR A 19 -16.00 0.09 -21.47
N GLN A 20 -16.50 1.11 -20.76
CA GLN A 20 -16.66 1.03 -19.30
C GLN A 20 -17.63 -0.08 -18.89
N ALA A 21 -18.75 -0.20 -19.59
CA ALA A 21 -19.74 -1.22 -19.27
C ALA A 21 -19.28 -2.64 -19.65
N GLU A 22 -18.40 -2.77 -20.64
CA GLU A 22 -17.71 -4.03 -20.97
C GLU A 22 -16.76 -4.44 -19.84
N ARG A 23 -15.97 -3.50 -19.29
CA ARG A 23 -15.15 -3.72 -18.09
C ARG A 23 -15.99 -4.18 -16.89
N GLU A 24 -17.16 -3.58 -16.67
CA GLU A 24 -18.07 -4.00 -15.59
C GLU A 24 -18.61 -5.43 -15.78
N ASP A 25 -18.94 -5.82 -17.03
CA ASP A 25 -19.35 -7.18 -17.35
C ASP A 25 -18.23 -8.18 -17.06
N PHE A 26 -17.00 -7.84 -17.44
CA PHE A 26 -15.81 -8.62 -17.18
C PHE A 26 -15.57 -8.83 -15.68
N VAL A 27 -15.61 -7.75 -14.89
CA VAL A 27 -15.46 -7.82 -13.44
C VAL A 27 -16.52 -8.74 -12.83
N ARG A 28 -17.78 -8.64 -13.25
CA ARG A 28 -18.85 -9.52 -12.78
C ARG A 28 -18.60 -10.99 -13.13
N ALA A 29 -18.10 -11.26 -14.33
CA ALA A 29 -17.79 -12.61 -14.78
C ALA A 29 -16.64 -13.21 -13.95
N LEU A 30 -15.57 -12.45 -13.70
CA LEU A 30 -14.42 -12.90 -12.93
C LEU A 30 -14.79 -13.13 -11.45
N VAL A 31 -15.58 -12.24 -10.84
CA VAL A 31 -16.14 -12.41 -9.49
C VAL A 31 -16.97 -13.69 -9.39
N HIS A 32 -17.79 -13.99 -10.41
CA HIS A 32 -18.57 -15.21 -10.45
C HIS A 32 -17.68 -16.46 -10.55
N TYR A 33 -16.65 -16.40 -11.40
CA TYR A 33 -15.73 -17.51 -11.65
C TYR A 33 -14.98 -17.92 -10.38
N ILE A 34 -14.40 -16.99 -9.63
CA ILE A 34 -13.59 -17.31 -8.44
C ILE A 34 -14.40 -17.60 -7.17
N LYS A 35 -15.74 -17.51 -7.23
CA LYS A 35 -16.58 -17.55 -6.05
C LYS A 35 -16.49 -18.89 -5.32
N GLY A 36 -16.04 -18.86 -4.06
CA GLY A 36 -15.94 -20.04 -3.20
C GLY A 36 -14.69 -20.89 -3.41
N MET A 37 -13.74 -20.42 -4.22
CA MET A 37 -12.42 -21.02 -4.39
C MET A 37 -11.43 -20.51 -3.32
N GLU A 38 -10.38 -21.28 -3.04
CA GLU A 38 -9.31 -20.87 -2.13
C GLU A 38 -8.31 -19.94 -2.83
N SER A 39 -7.72 -18.98 -2.10
CA SER A 39 -6.85 -17.94 -2.69
C SER A 39 -5.62 -18.50 -3.44
N THR A 40 -5.11 -19.67 -3.04
CA THR A 40 -3.95 -20.31 -3.66
C THR A 40 -4.30 -21.24 -4.82
N GLN A 41 -5.58 -21.41 -5.13
CA GLN A 41 -6.02 -22.29 -6.21
C GLN A 41 -5.61 -21.71 -7.58
N GLU A 42 -5.05 -22.56 -8.44
CA GLU A 42 -4.73 -22.21 -9.83
C GLU A 42 -6.01 -22.04 -10.67
N ILE A 43 -5.99 -21.09 -11.59
CA ILE A 43 -7.09 -20.78 -12.49
C ILE A 43 -6.65 -20.77 -13.95
N ASP A 44 -7.56 -21.13 -14.85
CA ASP A 44 -7.36 -21.06 -16.29
C ASP A 44 -8.50 -20.26 -16.92
N LEU A 45 -8.15 -19.06 -17.39
CA LEU A 45 -9.09 -18.11 -18.00
C LEU A 45 -9.17 -18.25 -19.53
N SER A 46 -8.40 -19.16 -20.13
CA SER A 46 -8.43 -19.44 -21.58
C SER A 46 -9.71 -20.16 -22.00
N THR A 47 -10.35 -20.87 -21.06
CA THR A 47 -11.55 -21.67 -21.25
C THR A 47 -12.83 -21.01 -20.73
N PHE A 48 -12.71 -19.82 -20.13
CA PHE A 48 -13.84 -19.05 -19.63
C PHE A 48 -14.18 -17.93 -20.61
N TYR A 49 -15.42 -17.92 -21.10
CA TYR A 49 -15.84 -17.08 -22.22
C TYR A 49 -16.89 -16.05 -21.79
N ILE A 50 -16.79 -14.85 -22.35
CA ILE A 50 -17.72 -13.73 -22.15
C ILE A 50 -18.08 -13.09 -23.49
N SER A 51 -19.29 -12.54 -23.59
CA SER A 51 -19.67 -11.74 -24.75
C SER A 51 -19.08 -10.32 -24.61
N HIS A 52 -18.40 -9.83 -25.64
CA HIS A 52 -17.95 -8.43 -25.72
C HIS A 52 -19.13 -7.51 -26.07
N ARG A 53 -18.99 -6.20 -25.82
CA ARG A 53 -20.08 -5.24 -26.06
C ARG A 53 -19.96 -4.57 -27.43
N PRO A 54 -21.07 -4.44 -28.19
CA PRO A 54 -21.08 -3.65 -29.41
C PRO A 54 -20.66 -2.19 -29.15
N ASN A 55 -19.92 -1.60 -30.10
CA ASN A 55 -19.36 -0.25 -30.04
C ASN A 55 -18.35 -0.02 -28.89
N SER A 56 -17.83 -1.08 -28.26
CA SER A 56 -16.65 -0.93 -27.39
C SER A 56 -15.40 -0.73 -28.24
N LEU A 57 -14.30 -0.29 -27.61
CA LEU A 57 -13.00 -0.21 -28.28
C LEU A 57 -12.55 -1.59 -28.79
N PHE A 58 -12.87 -2.65 -28.03
CA PHE A 58 -12.59 -4.02 -28.45
C PHE A 58 -13.36 -4.38 -29.72
N ASP A 59 -14.67 -4.12 -29.75
CA ASP A 59 -15.55 -4.42 -30.90
C ASP A 59 -15.11 -3.70 -32.18
N GLU A 60 -14.64 -2.45 -32.09
CA GLU A 60 -14.13 -1.70 -33.25
C GLU A 60 -12.90 -2.37 -33.89
N ILE A 61 -11.96 -2.85 -33.07
CA ILE A 61 -10.75 -3.53 -33.54
C ILE A 61 -11.07 -4.97 -33.99
N TYR A 62 -11.97 -5.64 -33.28
CA TYR A 62 -12.31 -7.05 -33.47
C TYR A 62 -13.28 -7.29 -34.64
N GLY A 63 -14.26 -6.42 -34.82
CA GLY A 63 -15.40 -6.56 -35.74
C GLY A 63 -15.02 -6.83 -37.20
N PRO A 64 -14.10 -6.07 -37.83
CA PRO A 64 -13.72 -6.27 -39.22
C PRO A 64 -13.15 -7.68 -39.50
N ALA A 65 -12.36 -8.22 -38.57
CA ALA A 65 -11.79 -9.55 -38.71
C ALA A 65 -12.84 -10.65 -38.50
N LYS A 66 -13.79 -10.43 -37.60
CA LYS A 66 -14.94 -11.32 -37.41
C LYS A 66 -15.80 -11.39 -38.66
N GLU A 67 -16.17 -10.25 -39.25
CA GLU A 67 -16.94 -10.19 -40.51
C GLU A 67 -16.16 -10.87 -41.66
N LEU A 68 -14.84 -10.66 -41.72
CA LEU A 68 -13.99 -11.31 -42.70
C LEU A 68 -13.96 -12.83 -42.51
N LEU A 69 -13.87 -13.31 -41.26
CA LEU A 69 -13.94 -14.73 -40.93
C LEU A 69 -15.32 -15.31 -41.29
N GLU A 70 -16.41 -14.60 -40.97
CA GLU A 70 -17.78 -14.98 -41.32
C GLU A 70 -17.95 -15.12 -42.84
N SER A 71 -17.54 -14.11 -43.60
CA SER A 71 -17.58 -14.17 -45.07
C SER A 71 -16.72 -15.30 -45.64
N THR A 72 -15.60 -15.62 -44.98
CA THR A 72 -14.71 -16.72 -45.36
C THR A 72 -15.40 -18.07 -45.18
N THR A 73 -16.22 -18.23 -44.14
CA THR A 73 -16.96 -19.49 -43.93
C THR A 73 -18.01 -19.79 -45.00
N LEU A 74 -18.46 -18.75 -45.71
CA LEU A 74 -19.40 -18.87 -46.82
C LEU A 74 -18.71 -19.11 -48.17
N SER A 75 -17.37 -19.13 -48.21
CA SER A 75 -16.63 -19.33 -49.45
C SER A 75 -16.68 -20.79 -49.91
N PRO A 76 -16.74 -21.06 -51.24
CA PRO A 76 -16.73 -22.43 -51.77
C PRO A 76 -15.50 -23.24 -51.35
N ASP A 77 -14.35 -22.58 -51.25
CA ASP A 77 -13.07 -23.17 -50.84
C ASP A 77 -13.12 -23.70 -49.40
N PHE A 78 -13.81 -22.98 -48.52
CA PHE A 78 -13.99 -23.35 -47.12
C PHE A 78 -15.07 -24.42 -46.92
N ILE A 79 -16.17 -24.34 -47.65
CA ILE A 79 -17.22 -25.37 -47.62
C ILE A 79 -16.64 -26.72 -48.08
N ALA A 80 -15.82 -26.72 -49.13
CA ALA A 80 -15.16 -27.92 -49.63
C ALA A 80 -14.17 -28.54 -48.64
N SER A 81 -13.53 -27.76 -47.77
CA SER A 81 -12.63 -28.28 -46.73
C SER A 81 -13.39 -28.82 -45.51
N LEU A 82 -14.59 -28.32 -45.22
CA LEU A 82 -15.43 -28.73 -44.09
C LEU A 82 -16.24 -30.01 -44.33
N GLU A 83 -16.58 -30.35 -45.58
CA GLU A 83 -17.21 -31.63 -45.92
C GLU A 83 -16.35 -32.84 -45.47
N ALA A 84 -15.04 -32.64 -45.27
CA ALA A 84 -14.13 -33.63 -44.71
C ALA A 84 -14.21 -33.78 -43.18
N TRP A 85 -14.81 -32.81 -42.47
CA TRP A 85 -14.74 -32.68 -41.01
C TRP A 85 -16.11 -32.74 -40.30
N SER A 86 -17.21 -32.26 -40.91
CA SER A 86 -18.52 -32.21 -40.24
C SER A 86 -19.48 -33.34 -40.66
N ALA A 87 -19.83 -34.21 -39.72
CA ALA A 87 -20.97 -35.16 -39.84
C ALA A 87 -22.33 -34.54 -39.42
N SER A 88 -22.37 -33.23 -39.15
CA SER A 88 -23.50 -32.49 -38.57
C SER A 88 -23.76 -31.20 -39.35
N ASP A 89 -25.03 -30.78 -39.47
CA ASP A 89 -25.49 -29.58 -40.21
C ASP A 89 -25.09 -28.23 -39.55
N MET A 90 -24.30 -28.23 -38.47
CA MET A 90 -23.87 -27.03 -37.76
C MET A 90 -22.35 -26.90 -37.77
N LEU A 91 -21.88 -25.71 -38.13
CA LEU A 91 -20.46 -25.33 -38.08
C LEU A 91 -19.93 -25.45 -36.64
N PRO A 92 -18.76 -26.08 -36.43
CA PRO A 92 -18.11 -26.05 -35.13
C PRO A 92 -17.67 -24.62 -34.77
N PRO A 93 -17.41 -24.32 -33.49
CA PRO A 93 -16.74 -23.07 -33.12
C PRO A 93 -15.41 -22.96 -33.87
N LEU A 94 -15.15 -21.82 -34.51
CA LEU A 94 -13.91 -21.57 -35.23
C LEU A 94 -13.14 -20.44 -34.58
N ARG A 95 -11.81 -20.49 -34.64
CA ARG A 95 -10.95 -19.37 -34.30
C ARG A 95 -9.72 -19.31 -35.19
N VAL A 96 -9.17 -18.12 -35.34
CA VAL A 96 -7.90 -17.86 -36.04
C VAL A 96 -6.92 -17.26 -35.05
N ASP A 97 -5.67 -17.73 -35.02
CA ASP A 97 -4.60 -17.16 -34.18
C ASP A 97 -3.79 -16.07 -34.92
N ILE A 98 -2.82 -15.48 -34.22
CA ILE A 98 -1.95 -14.42 -34.75
C ILE A 98 -1.11 -14.82 -35.98
N GLU A 99 -0.89 -16.11 -36.19
CA GLU A 99 -0.13 -16.63 -37.34
C GLU A 99 -1.06 -16.90 -38.53
N GLY A 100 -2.38 -16.69 -38.37
CA GLY A 100 -3.38 -17.04 -39.36
C GLY A 100 -3.73 -18.52 -39.37
N ASN A 101 -3.39 -19.28 -38.32
CA ASN A 101 -3.79 -20.69 -38.24
C ASN A 101 -5.26 -20.78 -37.85
N LEU A 102 -6.04 -21.55 -38.63
CA LEU A 102 -7.44 -21.82 -38.36
C LEU A 102 -7.59 -23.05 -37.45
N TYR A 103 -8.45 -22.92 -36.44
CA TYR A 103 -8.80 -24.01 -35.53
C TYR A 103 -10.31 -24.25 -35.45
N ALA A 104 -10.71 -25.51 -35.32
CA ALA A 104 -12.06 -25.93 -34.98
C ALA A 104 -12.15 -26.46 -33.54
N GLY A 105 -13.15 -25.98 -32.80
CA GLY A 105 -13.45 -26.38 -31.44
C GLY A 105 -14.24 -27.69 -31.37
N SER A 106 -13.91 -28.53 -30.40
CA SER A 106 -14.60 -29.78 -30.09
C SER A 106 -14.60 -30.02 -28.56
N GLN A 107 -15.27 -31.07 -28.08
CA GLN A 107 -15.25 -31.41 -26.64
C GLN A 107 -13.85 -31.75 -26.10
N GLY A 108 -12.88 -32.08 -26.96
CA GLY A 108 -11.50 -32.38 -26.59
C GLY A 108 -10.53 -31.19 -26.76
N GLY A 109 -11.01 -30.01 -27.12
CA GLY A 109 -10.19 -28.82 -27.38
C GLY A 109 -10.18 -28.39 -28.85
N TRP A 110 -9.21 -27.55 -29.19
CA TRP A 110 -9.06 -26.90 -30.49
C TRP A 110 -8.15 -27.72 -31.41
N HIS A 111 -8.62 -28.01 -32.62
CA HIS A 111 -7.91 -28.77 -33.63
C HIS A 111 -7.46 -27.86 -34.77
N ASN A 112 -6.19 -27.91 -35.14
CA ASN A 112 -5.63 -27.11 -36.23
C ASN A 112 -6.06 -27.67 -37.59
N LEU A 113 -6.62 -26.83 -38.46
CA LEU A 113 -7.15 -27.20 -39.78
C LEU A 113 -6.21 -26.85 -40.94
N MET A 114 -4.99 -26.39 -40.68
CA MET A 114 -4.09 -25.88 -41.72
C MET A 114 -3.70 -26.93 -42.76
N GLU A 115 -3.58 -28.21 -42.37
CA GLU A 115 -3.33 -29.31 -43.30
C GLU A 115 -4.50 -29.53 -44.28
N ASP A 116 -5.73 -29.34 -43.82
CA ASP A 116 -6.95 -29.54 -44.61
C ASP A 116 -7.15 -28.41 -45.64
N ILE A 117 -6.65 -27.22 -45.32
CA ILE A 117 -6.78 -26.03 -46.19
C ILE A 117 -5.51 -25.68 -46.96
N LYS A 118 -4.47 -26.52 -46.91
CA LYS A 118 -3.15 -26.21 -47.47
C LYS A 118 -3.14 -25.91 -48.98
N TYR A 119 -4.15 -26.38 -49.71
CA TYR A 119 -4.29 -26.21 -51.16
C TYR A 119 -5.05 -24.94 -51.57
N PHE A 120 -5.65 -24.21 -50.62
CA PHE A 120 -6.44 -23.01 -50.88
C PHE A 120 -5.64 -21.73 -50.57
N SER A 121 -4.82 -21.29 -51.52
CA SER A 121 -3.92 -20.14 -51.33
C SER A 121 -4.64 -18.82 -51.02
N LYS A 122 -5.83 -18.61 -51.59
CA LYS A 122 -6.66 -17.42 -51.32
C LYS A 122 -7.21 -17.42 -49.90
N LEU A 123 -7.61 -18.59 -49.40
CA LEU A 123 -8.06 -18.77 -48.02
C LEU A 123 -6.93 -18.49 -47.03
N GLN A 124 -5.72 -18.96 -47.31
CA GLN A 124 -4.54 -18.67 -46.48
C GLN A 124 -4.20 -17.18 -46.42
N GLN A 125 -4.30 -16.45 -47.55
CA GLN A 125 -4.09 -15.00 -47.56
C GLN A 125 -5.12 -14.28 -46.68
N THR A 126 -6.39 -14.68 -46.76
CA THR A 126 -7.44 -14.11 -45.90
C THR A 126 -7.19 -14.40 -44.41
N LEU A 127 -6.82 -15.63 -44.07
CA LEU A 127 -6.52 -16.01 -42.69
C LEU A 127 -5.28 -15.28 -42.15
N SER A 128 -4.27 -15.03 -42.98
CA SER A 128 -3.12 -14.21 -42.62
C SER A 128 -3.52 -12.77 -42.28
N MET A 129 -4.42 -12.14 -43.04
CA MET A 129 -4.95 -10.80 -42.73
C MET A 129 -5.75 -10.81 -41.41
N ILE A 130 -6.53 -11.87 -41.16
CA ILE A 130 -7.22 -12.06 -39.88
C ILE A 130 -6.21 -12.19 -38.73
N GLY A 131 -5.10 -12.89 -38.94
CA GLY A 131 -4.02 -13.03 -37.96
C GLY A 131 -3.35 -11.70 -37.57
N GLU A 132 -3.16 -10.79 -38.53
CA GLU A 132 -2.65 -9.44 -38.25
C GLU A 132 -3.58 -8.65 -37.31
N ILE A 133 -4.90 -8.79 -37.48
CA ILE A 133 -5.89 -8.17 -36.58
C ILE A 133 -5.97 -8.92 -35.25
N ALA A 134 -5.83 -10.25 -35.26
CA ALA A 134 -5.82 -11.09 -34.06
C ALA A 134 -4.71 -10.65 -33.08
N LEU A 135 -3.56 -10.21 -33.59
CA LEU A 135 -2.46 -9.66 -32.79
C LEU A 135 -2.92 -8.46 -31.94
N HIS A 136 -3.67 -7.54 -32.56
CA HIS A 136 -4.20 -6.35 -31.90
C HIS A 136 -5.47 -6.62 -31.07
N ALA A 137 -6.14 -7.75 -31.31
CA ALA A 137 -7.35 -8.17 -30.62
C ALA A 137 -7.10 -9.06 -29.38
N GLY A 138 -5.85 -9.24 -28.94
CA GLY A 138 -5.52 -10.07 -27.77
C GLY A 138 -5.26 -11.55 -28.08
N GLY A 139 -5.02 -11.89 -29.34
CA GLY A 139 -4.40 -13.15 -29.77
C GLY A 139 -5.25 -14.04 -30.67
N TYR A 140 -6.58 -13.84 -30.72
CA TYR A 140 -7.48 -14.70 -31.49
C TYR A 140 -8.64 -13.92 -32.11
N ILE A 141 -9.18 -14.42 -33.22
CA ILE A 141 -10.49 -14.00 -33.73
C ILE A 141 -11.39 -15.23 -33.74
N TYR A 142 -12.43 -15.21 -32.92
CA TYR A 142 -13.47 -16.23 -32.84
C TYR A 142 -14.60 -15.93 -33.83
N PHE A 143 -15.11 -17.00 -34.44
CA PHE A 143 -16.34 -16.96 -35.25
C PHE A 143 -17.60 -16.78 -34.37
N ALA A 144 -17.54 -17.16 -33.10
CA ALA A 144 -18.61 -16.94 -32.13
C ALA A 144 -18.56 -15.51 -31.53
N HIS A 145 -19.64 -15.10 -30.86
CA HIS A 145 -19.72 -13.80 -30.19
C HIS A 145 -18.92 -13.74 -28.88
N ASP A 146 -18.64 -14.88 -28.28
CA ASP A 146 -17.95 -14.95 -27.00
C ASP A 146 -16.44 -15.07 -27.21
N ILE A 147 -15.69 -14.27 -26.46
CA ILE A 147 -14.23 -14.25 -26.42
C ILE A 147 -13.77 -14.84 -25.08
N SER A 148 -12.55 -15.38 -25.02
CA SER A 148 -12.01 -15.81 -23.73
C SER A 148 -11.68 -14.59 -22.85
N VAL A 149 -11.80 -14.76 -21.54
CA VAL A 149 -11.40 -13.76 -20.55
C VAL A 149 -9.90 -13.45 -20.66
N GLU A 150 -9.08 -14.47 -20.94
CA GLU A 150 -7.66 -14.30 -21.26
C GLU A 150 -7.42 -13.35 -22.44
N GLN A 151 -8.19 -13.49 -23.54
CA GLN A 151 -8.05 -12.60 -24.70
C GLN A 151 -8.37 -11.15 -24.34
N TRP A 152 -9.47 -10.93 -23.60
CA TRP A 152 -9.86 -9.59 -23.20
C TRP A 152 -8.78 -8.93 -22.32
N LEU A 153 -8.14 -9.69 -21.43
CA LEU A 153 -7.02 -9.19 -20.63
C LEU A 153 -5.82 -8.82 -21.48
N ARG A 154 -5.41 -9.70 -22.42
CA ARG A 154 -4.31 -9.43 -23.34
C ARG A 154 -4.55 -8.19 -24.20
N PHE A 155 -5.78 -8.01 -24.69
CA PHE A 155 -6.18 -6.82 -25.44
C PHE A 155 -5.96 -5.55 -24.61
N ASN A 156 -6.37 -5.57 -23.35
CA ASN A 156 -6.18 -4.46 -22.42
C ASN A 156 -4.75 -4.38 -21.81
N GLN A 157 -3.81 -5.22 -22.28
CA GLN A 157 -2.43 -5.31 -21.79
C GLN A 157 -2.32 -5.62 -20.29
N LEU A 158 -3.32 -6.31 -19.76
CA LEU A 158 -3.36 -6.75 -18.37
C LEU A 158 -2.68 -8.11 -18.24
N THR A 159 -1.93 -8.28 -17.14
CA THR A 159 -1.37 -9.57 -16.75
C THR A 159 -2.50 -10.57 -16.51
N VAL A 160 -2.40 -11.74 -17.14
CA VAL A 160 -3.40 -12.79 -16.98
C VAL A 160 -3.16 -13.48 -15.63
N PRO A 161 -4.12 -13.42 -14.68
CA PRO A 161 -3.94 -14.03 -13.38
C PRO A 161 -3.96 -15.56 -13.50
N THR A 162 -3.06 -16.20 -12.77
CA THR A 162 -2.88 -17.65 -12.68
C THR A 162 -3.40 -18.23 -11.38
N THR A 163 -3.69 -17.38 -10.38
CA THR A 163 -4.26 -17.76 -9.08
C THR A 163 -5.52 -16.97 -8.74
N VAL A 164 -6.35 -17.51 -7.85
CA VAL A 164 -7.54 -16.81 -7.32
C VAL A 164 -7.15 -15.49 -6.62
N ALA A 165 -6.01 -15.45 -5.93
CA ALA A 165 -5.50 -14.23 -5.30
C ALA A 165 -5.18 -13.13 -6.33
N GLU A 166 -4.48 -13.48 -7.42
CA GLU A 166 -4.17 -12.54 -8.51
C GLU A 166 -5.45 -12.06 -9.20
N ALA A 167 -6.43 -12.93 -9.42
CA ALA A 167 -7.73 -12.54 -9.97
C ALA A 167 -8.50 -11.61 -9.02
N GLY A 168 -8.42 -11.83 -7.70
CA GLY A 168 -8.96 -10.93 -6.68
C GLY A 168 -8.34 -9.54 -6.74
N ASN A 169 -7.00 -9.47 -6.80
CA ASN A 169 -6.28 -8.20 -6.95
C ASN A 169 -6.68 -7.46 -8.24
N LEU A 170 -6.80 -8.20 -9.35
CA LEU A 170 -7.25 -7.64 -10.62
C LEU A 170 -8.69 -7.11 -10.55
N ILE A 171 -9.60 -7.82 -9.88
CA ILE A 171 -10.97 -7.34 -9.62
C ILE A 171 -10.94 -6.03 -8.85
N ASP A 172 -10.14 -5.95 -7.79
CA ASP A 172 -10.04 -4.74 -6.96
C ASP A 172 -9.47 -3.57 -7.76
N PHE A 173 -8.45 -3.81 -8.59
CA PHE A 173 -7.89 -2.81 -9.51
C PHE A 173 -8.92 -2.35 -10.55
N LEU A 174 -9.63 -3.28 -11.20
CA LEU A 174 -10.66 -2.97 -12.18
C LEU A 174 -11.93 -2.36 -11.55
N SER A 175 -12.11 -2.46 -10.24
CA SER A 175 -13.21 -1.83 -9.51
C SER A 175 -12.79 -0.53 -8.83
N LEU A 176 -11.53 -0.11 -8.99
CA LEU A 176 -11.00 1.09 -8.39
C LEU A 176 -11.71 2.33 -8.95
N ASP A 177 -12.28 3.12 -8.05
CA ASP A 177 -12.90 4.42 -8.33
C ASP A 177 -12.12 5.48 -7.55
N LEU A 178 -11.15 6.10 -8.23
CA LEU A 178 -10.35 7.18 -7.65
C LEU A 178 -11.05 8.52 -7.95
N PRO A 179 -10.97 9.49 -7.02
CA PRO A 179 -11.44 10.83 -7.31
C PRO A 179 -10.64 11.41 -8.47
N ALA A 180 -11.34 11.98 -9.45
CA ALA A 180 -10.70 12.73 -10.52
C ALA A 180 -9.92 13.91 -9.94
N GLY A 181 -8.67 14.05 -10.38
CA GLY A 181 -7.80 15.15 -10.04
C GLY A 181 -8.41 16.50 -10.47
N PRO A 182 -8.04 17.61 -9.79
CA PRO A 182 -8.50 18.93 -10.20
C PRO A 182 -8.01 19.31 -11.61
N PRO A 183 -8.69 20.21 -12.34
CA PRO A 183 -8.36 20.50 -13.75
C PRO A 183 -6.92 20.97 -14.01
N ILE A 184 -6.32 21.70 -13.06
CA ILE A 184 -4.91 22.13 -13.10
C ILE A 184 -3.94 21.13 -12.44
N GLY A 185 -4.42 19.92 -12.16
CA GLY A 185 -3.70 18.83 -11.53
C GLY A 185 -3.08 19.21 -10.20
N ASN A 186 -1.76 19.02 -10.11
CA ASN A 186 -0.95 19.32 -8.93
C ASN A 186 -0.41 20.76 -8.89
N CYS A 187 -0.97 21.69 -9.67
CA CYS A 187 -0.55 23.10 -9.82
C CYS A 187 0.77 23.33 -10.56
N TRP A 188 1.57 22.28 -10.82
CA TRP A 188 2.94 22.42 -11.30
C TRP A 188 3.14 22.04 -12.76
N GLN A 189 2.09 21.74 -13.52
CA GLN A 189 2.18 21.29 -14.93
C GLN A 189 3.05 22.22 -15.80
N ALA A 190 2.91 23.54 -15.64
CA ALA A 190 3.67 24.53 -16.39
C ALA A 190 5.08 24.79 -15.84
N VAL A 191 5.41 24.28 -14.64
CA VAL A 191 6.71 24.45 -14.00
C VAL A 191 7.52 23.16 -14.12
N SER A 192 7.04 22.04 -13.59
CA SER A 192 7.78 20.78 -13.52
C SER A 192 7.37 19.81 -14.62
N GLY A 193 8.36 19.22 -15.29
CA GLY A 193 8.14 18.14 -16.25
C GLY A 193 9.33 17.97 -17.21
N HIS A 194 9.15 17.15 -18.25
CA HIS A 194 10.19 16.94 -19.24
C HIS A 194 10.46 18.22 -20.05
N GLU A 195 11.72 18.62 -20.26
CA GLU A 195 12.09 19.89 -20.95
C GLU A 195 11.47 20.02 -22.36
N ASN A 196 11.15 18.89 -23.01
CA ASN A 196 10.51 18.85 -24.35
C ASN A 196 8.97 18.82 -24.31
N SER A 197 8.35 18.92 -23.13
CA SER A 197 6.89 18.97 -23.02
C SER A 197 6.37 20.31 -23.54
N PRO A 198 5.36 20.33 -24.43
CA PRO A 198 4.75 21.59 -24.88
C PRO A 198 3.96 22.31 -23.78
N PHE A 199 3.82 21.69 -22.60
CA PHE A 199 3.09 22.22 -21.45
C PHE A 199 4.00 22.69 -20.32
N VAL A 200 5.33 22.66 -20.47
CA VAL A 200 6.31 23.03 -19.44
C VAL A 200 7.13 24.25 -19.90
N LEU A 201 7.24 25.28 -19.05
CA LEU A 201 7.94 26.51 -19.40
C LEU A 201 9.43 26.27 -19.59
N SER A 202 9.94 26.62 -20.78
CA SER A 202 11.37 26.61 -21.07
C SER A 202 12.11 27.63 -20.20
N LYS A 203 13.44 27.49 -20.07
CA LYS A 203 14.27 28.45 -19.30
C LYS A 203 14.09 29.89 -19.78
N THR A 204 13.92 30.08 -21.09
CA THR A 204 13.67 31.40 -21.69
C THR A 204 12.29 31.92 -21.30
N GLU A 205 11.24 31.10 -21.43
CA GLU A 205 9.87 31.47 -21.07
C GLU A 205 9.73 31.79 -19.58
N ARG A 206 10.35 30.99 -18.68
CA ARG A 206 10.41 31.29 -17.25
C ARG A 206 11.04 32.67 -16.99
N GLY A 207 12.08 33.03 -17.75
CA GLY A 207 12.72 34.35 -17.69
C GLY A 207 11.79 35.49 -18.13
N GLU A 208 11.00 35.27 -19.19
CA GLU A 208 10.02 36.25 -19.66
C GLU A 208 8.84 36.41 -18.68
N VAL A 209 8.34 35.32 -18.11
CA VAL A 209 7.32 35.33 -17.04
C VAL A 209 7.84 36.12 -15.84
N ALA A 210 9.06 35.84 -15.37
CA ALA A 210 9.67 36.57 -14.27
C ALA A 210 9.83 38.07 -14.58
N ARG A 211 10.26 38.41 -15.80
CA ARG A 211 10.41 39.81 -16.24
C ARG A 211 9.06 40.54 -16.25
N LEU A 212 8.01 39.92 -16.79
CA LEU A 212 6.67 40.52 -16.81
C LEU A 212 6.13 40.71 -15.39
N THR A 213 6.29 39.70 -14.53
CA THR A 213 5.85 39.76 -13.13
C THR A 213 6.52 40.92 -12.37
N LEU A 214 7.83 41.12 -12.57
CA LEU A 214 8.59 42.23 -12.00
C LEU A 214 8.15 43.61 -12.50
N GLN A 215 7.64 43.71 -13.73
CA GLN A 215 7.11 44.96 -14.28
C GLN A 215 5.69 45.25 -13.77
N ALA A 216 4.89 44.20 -13.60
CA ALA A 216 3.51 44.27 -13.17
C ALA A 216 3.34 44.55 -11.66
N PHE A 217 4.16 43.88 -10.84
CA PHE A 217 4.01 43.89 -9.39
C PHE A 217 5.22 44.50 -8.71
N SER A 218 4.99 45.48 -7.83
CA SER A 218 6.07 46.09 -7.02
C SER A 218 6.71 45.10 -6.04
N ARG A 219 5.96 44.07 -5.65
CA ARG A 219 6.40 42.93 -4.85
C ARG A 219 5.86 41.65 -5.50
N PRO A 220 6.57 41.06 -6.48
CA PRO A 220 6.12 39.88 -7.22
C PRO A 220 5.62 38.75 -6.32
N GLN A 221 6.32 38.51 -5.22
CA GLN A 221 5.96 37.48 -4.25
C GLN A 221 4.66 37.75 -3.47
N GLN A 222 4.07 38.94 -3.59
CA GLN A 222 2.74 39.30 -3.05
C GLN A 222 1.64 39.28 -4.12
N MET A 223 1.95 38.86 -5.35
CA MET A 223 0.98 38.72 -6.44
C MET A 223 -0.20 37.84 -6.02
N LEU A 224 0.06 36.74 -5.30
CA LEU A 224 -1.01 35.86 -4.81
C LEU A 224 -1.95 36.60 -3.86
N GLU A 225 -1.43 37.35 -2.88
CA GLU A 225 -2.24 38.14 -1.94
C GLU A 225 -3.10 39.18 -2.67
N GLU A 226 -2.57 39.84 -3.71
CA GLU A 226 -3.34 40.80 -4.52
C GLU A 226 -4.49 40.13 -5.29
N LEU A 227 -4.21 38.99 -5.94
CA LEU A 227 -5.21 38.21 -6.68
C LEU A 227 -6.24 37.56 -5.76
N ALA A 228 -5.83 37.16 -4.56
CA ALA A 228 -6.67 36.43 -3.62
C ALA A 228 -7.58 37.35 -2.79
N ARG A 229 -7.22 38.64 -2.62
CA ARG A 229 -7.96 39.61 -1.80
C ARG A 229 -9.48 39.67 -2.09
N PRO A 230 -9.96 39.67 -3.35
CA PRO A 230 -11.40 39.71 -3.65
C PRO A 230 -12.15 38.45 -3.20
N VAL A 231 -11.47 37.30 -3.13
CA VAL A 231 -12.07 35.99 -2.86
C VAL A 231 -11.95 35.62 -1.38
N ILE A 232 -10.78 35.83 -0.76
CA ILE A 232 -10.52 35.44 0.64
C ILE A 232 -11.37 36.26 1.61
N GLY A 233 -11.54 37.56 1.38
CA GLY A 233 -12.35 38.43 2.24
C GLY A 233 -11.83 38.48 3.68
N ASN A 234 -12.70 38.19 4.66
CA ASN A 234 -12.38 38.24 6.10
C ASN A 234 -12.03 36.86 6.70
N ARG A 235 -11.72 35.85 5.88
CA ARG A 235 -11.37 34.51 6.37
C ARG A 235 -10.07 34.54 7.18
N THR A 236 -10.00 33.66 8.16
CA THR A 236 -8.81 33.39 8.96
C THR A 236 -7.83 32.48 8.21
N SER A 237 -6.57 32.43 8.68
CA SER A 237 -5.54 31.54 8.13
C SER A 237 -6.00 30.07 8.10
N ASP A 238 -6.65 29.62 9.17
CA ASP A 238 -7.13 28.23 9.29
C ASP A 238 -8.25 27.94 8.28
N GLU A 239 -9.16 28.90 8.06
CA GLU A 239 -10.22 28.77 7.05
C GLU A 239 -9.67 28.76 5.62
N VAL A 240 -8.64 29.57 5.34
CA VAL A 240 -7.95 29.58 4.04
C VAL A 240 -7.26 28.25 3.80
N GLN A 241 -6.56 27.72 4.80
CA GLN A 241 -5.90 26.43 4.71
C GLN A 241 -6.89 25.29 4.48
N ALA A 242 -7.98 25.23 5.24
CA ALA A 242 -8.98 24.17 5.13
C ALA A 242 -9.72 24.21 3.77
N GLY A 243 -9.83 25.39 3.16
CA GLY A 243 -10.51 25.61 1.88
C GLY A 243 -9.59 25.88 0.68
N ALA A 244 -8.29 25.61 0.79
CA ALA A 244 -7.29 26.11 -0.16
C ALA A 244 -7.57 25.73 -1.62
N ASP A 245 -7.93 24.47 -1.88
CA ASP A 245 -8.25 23.94 -3.22
C ASP A 245 -9.45 24.68 -3.85
N TYR A 246 -10.56 24.79 -3.11
CA TYR A 246 -11.76 25.52 -3.55
C TYR A 246 -11.49 27.02 -3.74
N LEU A 247 -10.71 27.64 -2.85
CA LEU A 247 -10.37 29.05 -2.94
C LEU A 247 -9.47 29.34 -4.14
N LEU A 248 -8.52 28.46 -4.45
CA LEU A 248 -7.67 28.57 -5.63
C LEU A 248 -8.51 28.60 -6.90
N ASP A 249 -9.44 27.66 -7.06
CA ASP A 249 -10.36 27.63 -8.19
C ASP A 249 -11.12 28.96 -8.33
N GLN A 250 -11.72 29.46 -7.24
CA GLN A 250 -12.44 30.74 -7.25
C GLN A 250 -11.57 31.94 -7.62
N ILE A 251 -10.30 31.96 -7.20
CA ILE A 251 -9.34 33.02 -7.56
C ILE A 251 -9.03 32.97 -9.05
N LEU A 252 -8.82 31.77 -9.60
CA LEU A 252 -8.50 31.55 -11.00
C LEU A 252 -9.68 31.87 -11.95
N GLU A 253 -10.92 31.91 -11.44
CA GLU A 253 -12.10 32.39 -12.19
C GLU A 253 -12.24 33.92 -12.23
N THR A 254 -11.47 34.66 -11.44
CA THR A 254 -11.62 36.13 -11.39
C THR A 254 -11.19 36.78 -12.71
N SER A 255 -11.87 37.86 -13.10
CA SER A 255 -11.53 38.64 -14.30
C SER A 255 -10.06 39.08 -14.31
N THR A 256 -9.56 39.56 -13.18
CA THR A 256 -8.15 39.95 -13.01
C THR A 256 -7.19 38.78 -13.20
N ALA A 257 -7.48 37.59 -12.67
CA ALA A 257 -6.66 36.40 -12.90
C ALA A 257 -6.63 36.02 -14.39
N ILE A 258 -7.79 36.01 -15.05
CA ILE A 258 -7.91 35.68 -16.48
C ILE A 258 -7.15 36.69 -17.35
N GLU A 259 -7.22 37.98 -17.03
CA GLU A 259 -6.46 39.03 -17.72
C GLU A 259 -4.95 38.80 -17.60
N TRP A 260 -4.43 38.57 -16.39
CA TRP A 260 -3.01 38.28 -16.20
C TRP A 260 -2.56 36.99 -16.88
N ALA A 261 -3.37 35.93 -16.83
CA ALA A 261 -3.08 34.68 -17.52
C ALA A 261 -2.88 34.89 -19.03
N LYS A 262 -3.71 35.74 -19.65
CA LYS A 262 -3.58 36.10 -21.08
C LYS A 262 -2.32 36.91 -21.37
N GLU A 263 -1.94 37.83 -20.48
CA GLU A 263 -0.68 38.58 -20.62
C GLU A 263 0.54 37.65 -20.56
N TYR A 264 0.55 36.68 -19.64
CA TYR A 264 1.61 35.67 -19.59
C TYR A 264 1.63 34.81 -20.87
N LEU A 265 0.47 34.36 -21.35
CA LEU A 265 0.34 33.60 -22.60
C LEU A 265 0.91 34.37 -23.81
N ASN A 266 0.59 35.66 -23.92
CA ASN A 266 1.08 36.51 -25.02
C ASN A 266 2.61 36.65 -25.01
N VAL A 267 3.21 36.74 -23.82
CA VAL A 267 4.66 36.93 -23.67
C VAL A 267 5.43 35.62 -23.85
N THR A 268 4.86 34.47 -23.45
CA THR A 268 5.50 33.16 -23.66
C THR A 268 5.32 32.64 -25.09
N GLY A 269 4.29 33.10 -25.81
CA GLY A 269 3.98 32.64 -27.17
C GLY A 269 3.54 31.18 -27.21
N TRP A 270 2.95 30.68 -26.13
CA TRP A 270 2.42 29.31 -26.02
C TRP A 270 1.18 29.09 -26.89
N TYR A 271 0.76 27.82 -27.00
CA TYR A 271 -0.46 27.45 -27.74
C TYR A 271 -1.69 28.20 -27.20
N GLY A 272 -2.46 28.82 -28.10
CA GLY A 272 -3.58 29.69 -27.75
C GLY A 272 -3.23 31.18 -27.71
N ALA A 273 -1.96 31.58 -27.93
CA ALA A 273 -1.55 32.99 -27.99
C ALA A 273 -1.92 33.69 -29.33
N HIS A 274 -2.26 32.92 -30.37
CA HIS A 274 -2.61 33.45 -31.69
C HIS A 274 -4.14 33.48 -31.89
N GLU A 275 -4.66 34.49 -32.62
CA GLU A 275 -6.11 34.72 -32.81
C GLU A 275 -6.86 33.54 -33.46
N ASP A 276 -6.15 32.65 -34.14
CA ASP A 276 -6.66 31.46 -34.81
C ASP A 276 -6.71 30.21 -33.90
N GLN A 277 -6.24 30.32 -32.66
CA GLN A 277 -6.14 29.20 -31.72
C GLN A 277 -7.13 29.36 -30.56
N GLU A 278 -7.86 28.29 -30.26
CA GLU A 278 -8.69 28.23 -29.05
C GLU A 278 -7.78 28.03 -27.83
N THR A 279 -7.96 28.86 -26.80
CA THR A 279 -7.19 28.76 -25.56
C THR A 279 -7.97 27.97 -24.51
N PRO A 280 -7.57 26.74 -24.15
CA PRO A 280 -8.18 26.02 -23.04
C PRO A 280 -8.03 26.83 -21.74
N LYS A 281 -9.08 26.86 -20.94
CA LYS A 281 -9.11 27.63 -19.68
C LYS A 281 -8.07 27.12 -18.69
N GLU A 282 -7.91 25.81 -18.60
CA GLU A 282 -6.96 25.13 -17.71
C GLU A 282 -5.53 25.51 -18.07
N HIS A 283 -5.25 25.74 -19.37
CA HIS A 283 -3.93 26.18 -19.83
C HIS A 283 -3.58 27.60 -19.35
N LEU A 284 -4.54 28.53 -19.41
CA LEU A 284 -4.39 29.88 -18.84
C LEU A 284 -4.17 29.83 -17.34
N GLN A 285 -4.94 28.99 -16.64
CA GLN A 285 -4.84 28.83 -15.20
C GLN A 285 -3.46 28.26 -14.80
N SER A 286 -2.98 27.22 -15.49
CA SER A 286 -1.64 26.65 -15.27
C SER A 286 -0.53 27.67 -15.46
N LEU A 287 -0.63 28.55 -16.48
CA LEU A 287 0.34 29.64 -16.69
C LEU A 287 0.35 30.66 -15.55
N LEU A 288 -0.83 31.07 -15.07
CA LEU A 288 -0.92 32.01 -13.96
C LEU A 288 -0.37 31.42 -12.66
N VAL A 289 -0.69 30.16 -12.38
CA VAL A 289 -0.17 29.45 -11.20
C VAL A 289 1.36 29.27 -11.30
N ALA A 290 1.90 29.00 -12.49
CA ALA A 290 3.35 28.98 -12.70
C ALA A 290 4.00 30.34 -12.42
N ALA A 291 3.38 31.45 -12.85
CA ALA A 291 3.88 32.78 -12.53
C ALA A 291 3.90 33.05 -11.01
N ILE A 292 2.86 32.61 -10.29
CA ILE A 292 2.81 32.68 -8.82
C ILE A 292 3.93 31.85 -8.19
N ILE A 293 4.11 30.60 -8.61
CA ILE A 293 5.19 29.72 -8.12
C ILE A 293 6.55 30.37 -8.34
N LEU A 294 6.84 30.84 -9.55
CA LEU A 294 8.14 31.46 -9.89
C LEU A 294 8.37 32.80 -9.18
N ALA A 295 7.30 33.53 -8.83
CA ALA A 295 7.41 34.76 -8.05
C ALA A 295 7.79 34.50 -6.58
N ILE A 296 7.31 33.38 -6.02
CA ILE A 296 7.59 32.97 -4.63
C ILE A 296 8.93 32.22 -4.54
N ASP A 297 9.15 31.27 -5.45
CA ASP A 297 10.37 30.47 -5.57
C ASP A 297 10.92 30.52 -6.99
N PRO A 298 11.83 31.47 -7.29
CA PRO A 298 12.47 31.58 -8.60
C PRO A 298 13.31 30.36 -8.99
N LEU A 299 13.65 29.49 -8.02
CA LEU A 299 14.43 28.26 -8.23
C LEU A 299 13.56 27.00 -8.17
N ALA A 300 12.24 27.14 -8.22
CA ALA A 300 11.29 26.03 -8.27
C ALA A 300 11.70 25.00 -9.35
N ASP A 301 11.59 23.71 -8.99
CA ASP A 301 11.94 22.55 -9.83
C ASP A 301 13.45 22.36 -10.09
N ILE A 302 14.32 23.24 -9.56
CA ILE A 302 15.79 23.11 -9.65
C ILE A 302 16.36 22.39 -8.41
N THR A 303 15.75 22.58 -7.24
CA THR A 303 16.19 22.04 -5.95
C THR A 303 15.14 21.02 -5.46
N GLY A 304 15.23 19.77 -5.94
CA GLY A 304 14.14 18.76 -5.91
C GLY A 304 13.58 18.27 -4.55
N SER A 305 13.81 18.98 -3.44
CA SER A 305 13.14 18.77 -2.14
C SER A 305 12.96 20.06 -1.33
N GLU A 306 13.48 21.19 -1.81
CA GLU A 306 13.39 22.46 -1.13
C GLU A 306 12.17 23.24 -1.62
N VAL A 307 11.48 23.90 -0.69
CA VAL A 307 10.38 24.82 -1.00
C VAL A 307 10.83 26.22 -0.59
N ALA A 308 11.13 27.08 -1.56
CA ALA A 308 11.64 28.43 -1.30
C ALA A 308 12.85 28.43 -0.32
N GLY A 309 13.74 27.46 -0.45
CA GLY A 309 14.92 27.25 0.41
C GLY A 309 14.64 26.61 1.77
N TYR A 310 13.41 26.14 2.03
CA TYR A 310 13.08 25.32 3.18
C TYR A 310 13.15 23.83 2.81
N GLU A 311 14.08 23.09 3.42
CA GLU A 311 14.22 21.65 3.21
C GLU A 311 13.19 20.89 4.07
N LEU A 312 12.19 20.28 3.42
CA LEU A 312 11.10 19.57 4.09
C LEU A 312 11.61 18.35 4.87
N TYR A 313 12.59 17.64 4.30
CA TYR A 313 13.10 16.36 4.79
C TYR A 313 14.43 16.47 5.53
N GLN A 314 14.68 17.62 6.15
CA GLN A 314 15.85 17.83 7.00
C GLN A 314 15.79 16.96 8.28
N PRO A 315 16.95 16.55 8.85
CA PRO A 315 16.99 15.67 10.02
C PRO A 315 16.25 16.16 11.27
N SER A 316 16.09 17.47 11.44
CA SER A 316 15.32 18.05 12.55
C SER A 316 13.82 17.78 12.48
N ASN A 317 13.31 17.38 11.31
CA ASN A 317 11.89 17.11 11.08
C ASN A 317 11.48 15.65 11.30
N VAL A 318 12.44 14.74 11.53
CA VAL A 318 12.18 13.29 11.67
C VAL A 318 11.11 12.94 12.71
N ASP A 319 11.10 13.65 13.83
CA ASP A 319 10.19 13.43 14.97
C ASP A 319 8.98 14.38 14.97
N ARG A 320 8.77 15.16 13.89
CA ARG A 320 7.68 16.16 13.79
C ARG A 320 6.47 15.60 13.05
N SER A 321 5.29 16.17 13.34
CA SER A 321 4.08 15.88 12.57
C SER A 321 4.08 16.67 11.24
N PRO A 322 3.39 16.19 10.21
CA PRO A 322 3.24 16.90 8.94
C PRO A 322 2.69 18.32 9.12
N GLU A 323 1.71 18.50 10.00
CA GLU A 323 1.10 19.79 10.30
C GLU A 323 2.13 20.77 10.90
N ALA A 324 2.95 20.29 11.84
CA ALA A 324 3.97 21.11 12.48
C ALA A 324 5.06 21.56 11.50
N VAL A 325 5.37 20.77 10.48
CA VAL A 325 6.33 21.14 9.41
C VAL A 325 5.68 22.13 8.45
N ARG A 326 4.40 21.95 8.11
CA ARG A 326 3.65 22.88 7.27
C ARG A 326 3.51 24.27 7.91
N GLU A 327 3.20 24.33 9.21
CA GLU A 327 3.19 25.60 9.98
C GLU A 327 4.58 26.28 10.04
N ASP A 328 5.65 25.49 10.00
CA ASP A 328 7.02 26.02 9.93
C ASP A 328 7.33 26.62 8.57
N LEU A 329 6.86 25.97 7.51
CA LEU A 329 6.93 26.48 6.15
C LEU A 329 6.13 27.78 6.00
N ASP A 330 4.90 27.85 6.54
CA ASP A 330 4.11 29.10 6.58
C ASP A 330 4.92 30.23 7.24
N ARG A 331 5.54 29.97 8.41
CA ARG A 331 6.39 30.94 9.11
C ARG A 331 7.65 31.31 8.31
N HIS A 332 8.24 30.35 7.60
CA HIS A 332 9.41 30.58 6.75
C HIS A 332 9.09 31.52 5.59
N LEU A 333 7.96 31.30 4.89
CA LEU A 333 7.50 32.18 3.80
C LEU A 333 7.22 33.60 4.28
N VAL A 334 6.58 33.76 5.45
CA VAL A 334 6.38 35.07 6.10
C VAL A 334 7.71 35.74 6.42
N GLY A 335 8.67 34.98 6.97
CA GLY A 335 10.01 35.48 7.31
C GLY A 335 10.82 35.96 6.10
N LEU A 336 10.65 35.31 4.95
CA LEU A 336 11.26 35.73 3.67
C LEU A 336 10.52 36.91 3.00
N GLY A 337 9.39 37.35 3.56
CA GLY A 337 8.50 38.33 2.92
C GLY A 337 7.87 37.80 1.64
N ARG A 338 7.77 36.47 1.50
CA ARG A 338 7.30 35.70 0.34
C ARG A 338 5.87 35.19 0.43
N ASP A 339 5.19 35.42 1.56
CA ASP A 339 3.82 35.96 1.61
C ASP A 339 3.50 36.46 3.04
N SER A 340 2.86 37.61 3.21
CA SER A 340 2.75 38.29 4.53
C SER A 340 1.33 38.77 4.85
N GLY A 341 0.35 38.06 4.31
CA GLY A 341 -1.08 38.30 4.47
C GLY A 341 -1.87 37.02 4.68
N VAL A 342 -3.19 37.12 4.47
CA VAL A 342 -4.13 36.00 4.70
C VAL A 342 -4.00 34.88 3.66
N ALA A 343 -3.30 35.12 2.53
CA ALA A 343 -3.07 34.14 1.48
C ALA A 343 -1.87 33.20 1.73
N THR A 344 -1.08 33.39 2.79
CA THR A 344 0.11 32.56 3.09
C THR A 344 -0.19 31.04 3.06
N PRO A 345 -1.27 30.52 3.67
CA PRO A 345 -1.58 29.08 3.61
C PRO A 345 -1.88 28.59 2.19
N LEU A 346 -2.37 29.48 1.31
CA LEU A 346 -2.62 29.17 -0.09
C LEU A 346 -1.30 29.09 -0.88
N ALA A 347 -0.33 29.95 -0.60
CA ALA A 347 1.02 29.84 -1.16
C ALA A 347 1.66 28.50 -0.78
N THR A 348 1.61 28.13 0.50
CA THR A 348 2.09 26.84 0.99
C THR A 348 1.39 25.67 0.32
N PHE A 349 0.07 25.74 0.14
CA PHE A 349 -0.70 24.74 -0.58
C PHE A 349 -0.22 24.56 -2.03
N ILE A 350 -0.10 25.66 -2.79
CA ILE A 350 0.34 25.63 -4.20
C ILE A 350 1.75 25.03 -4.32
N LEU A 351 2.68 25.42 -3.43
CA LEU A 351 4.05 24.92 -3.46
C LEU A 351 4.15 23.43 -3.10
N LEU A 352 3.43 23.00 -2.06
CA LEU A 352 3.43 21.60 -1.63
C LEU A 352 2.74 20.69 -2.64
N ALA A 353 1.75 21.18 -3.40
CA ALA A 353 1.00 20.37 -4.35
C ALA A 353 1.90 19.67 -5.37
N GLY A 354 2.98 20.31 -5.83
CA GLY A 354 3.96 19.69 -6.72
C GLY A 354 5.15 19.03 -6.03
N ILE A 355 5.68 19.63 -4.97
CA ILE A 355 6.94 19.18 -4.35
C ILE A 355 6.75 18.04 -3.35
N ALA A 356 5.68 18.11 -2.56
CA ALA A 356 5.40 17.15 -1.49
C ALA A 356 3.89 17.06 -1.21
N PRO A 357 3.09 16.55 -2.17
CA PRO A 357 1.64 16.45 -2.06
C PRO A 357 1.17 15.62 -0.86
N GLU A 358 2.03 14.79 -0.29
CA GLU A 358 1.79 14.01 0.92
C GLU A 358 1.46 14.86 2.15
N PHE A 359 1.88 16.13 2.18
CA PHE A 359 1.50 17.08 3.23
C PHE A 359 0.08 17.65 3.06
N LEU A 360 -0.58 17.39 1.93
CA LEU A 360 -1.92 17.87 1.60
C LEU A 360 -3.01 16.79 1.72
N VAL A 361 -2.62 15.57 2.09
CA VAL A 361 -3.56 14.45 2.30
C VAL A 361 -4.53 14.75 3.43
N ARG A 362 -5.80 14.39 3.24
CA ARG A 362 -6.86 14.66 4.21
C ARG A 362 -6.89 13.59 5.31
N GLY A 363 -7.17 14.04 6.53
CA GLY A 363 -7.45 13.14 7.65
C GLY A 363 -6.25 12.31 8.11
N LEU A 364 -5.05 12.91 8.14
CA LEU A 364 -3.86 12.24 8.66
C LEU A 364 -4.02 11.88 10.15
N PRO A 365 -3.70 10.64 10.56
CA PRO A 365 -3.63 10.30 11.97
C PRO A 365 -2.61 11.16 12.73
N THR A 366 -3.00 11.73 13.87
CA THR A 366 -2.14 12.61 14.69
C THR A 366 -0.89 11.92 15.25
N SER A 367 -0.82 10.59 15.18
CA SER A 367 0.34 9.79 15.59
C SER A 367 1.44 9.73 14.53
N ILE A 368 1.17 10.09 13.27
CA ILE A 368 2.16 10.02 12.20
C ILE A 368 3.27 11.05 12.44
N ARG A 369 4.51 10.62 12.18
CA ARG A 369 5.70 11.46 12.13
C ARG A 369 6.47 11.16 10.86
N LEU A 370 7.19 12.14 10.34
CA LEU A 370 7.89 12.01 9.05
C LEU A 370 8.91 10.86 9.03
N GLY A 371 9.54 10.53 10.15
CA GLY A 371 10.49 9.42 10.27
C GLY A 371 9.88 8.02 10.37
N THR A 372 8.55 7.90 10.44
CA THR A 372 7.88 6.61 10.65
C THR A 372 7.65 5.83 9.36
N PRO A 373 7.62 4.48 9.39
CA PRO A 373 7.20 3.65 8.26
C PRO A 373 5.85 4.05 7.66
N ALA A 374 4.92 4.48 8.52
CA ALA A 374 3.59 4.93 8.11
C ALA A 374 3.63 6.17 7.21
N TRP A 375 4.59 7.08 7.43
CA TRP A 375 4.81 8.24 6.56
C TRP A 375 5.43 7.82 5.22
N VAL A 376 6.43 6.94 5.23
CA VAL A 376 7.06 6.45 4.00
C VAL A 376 6.06 5.71 3.10
N ALA A 377 5.22 4.86 3.67
CA ALA A 377 4.14 4.17 2.95
C ALA A 377 3.12 5.16 2.38
N LEU A 378 2.76 6.20 3.13
CA LEU A 378 1.89 7.27 2.63
C LEU A 378 2.52 8.02 1.45
N THR A 379 3.79 8.44 1.56
CA THR A 379 4.47 9.17 0.47
C THR A 379 4.56 8.31 -0.79
N GLN A 380 4.78 6.99 -0.65
CA GLN A 380 4.73 6.07 -1.78
C GLN A 380 3.32 6.01 -2.41
N ALA A 381 2.29 5.89 -1.58
CA ALA A 381 0.90 5.86 -2.05
C ALA A 381 0.49 7.15 -2.77
N VAL A 382 0.93 8.29 -2.24
CA VAL A 382 0.73 9.60 -2.85
C VAL A 382 1.46 9.70 -4.18
N ALA A 383 2.72 9.28 -4.26
CA ALA A 383 3.49 9.29 -5.51
C ALA A 383 2.80 8.45 -6.60
N LEU A 384 2.20 7.31 -6.24
CA LEU A 384 1.40 6.49 -7.14
C LEU A 384 0.13 7.21 -7.61
N ALA A 385 -0.61 7.83 -6.70
CA ALA A 385 -1.85 8.55 -7.03
C ALA A 385 -1.56 9.75 -7.94
N GLU A 386 -0.49 10.50 -7.67
CA GLU A 386 -0.06 11.63 -8.49
C GLU A 386 0.44 11.21 -9.87
N ALA A 387 1.04 10.03 -10.00
CA ALA A 387 1.42 9.47 -11.30
C ALA A 387 0.22 8.97 -12.11
N TYR A 388 -0.84 8.53 -11.44
CA TYR A 388 -2.09 8.10 -12.06
C TYR A 388 -2.91 9.30 -12.56
N ASP A 389 -3.18 10.25 -11.66
CA ASP A 389 -3.91 11.49 -11.95
C ASP A 389 -3.39 12.61 -11.03
N PRO A 390 -2.60 13.57 -11.54
CA PRO A 390 -2.00 14.62 -10.74
C PRO A 390 -3.02 15.39 -9.91
N GLY A 391 -2.75 15.57 -8.63
CA GLY A 391 -3.63 16.24 -7.68
C GLY A 391 -4.77 15.40 -7.11
N SER A 392 -4.96 14.16 -7.55
CA SER A 392 -5.98 13.27 -6.97
C SER A 392 -5.68 12.91 -5.51
N SER A 393 -4.40 12.82 -5.12
CA SER A 393 -3.99 12.36 -3.79
C SER A 393 -4.54 13.23 -2.65
N ARG A 394 -4.63 14.55 -2.85
CA ARG A 394 -5.19 15.51 -1.87
C ARG A 394 -6.72 15.44 -1.73
N LEU A 395 -7.39 14.67 -2.59
CA LEU A 395 -8.82 14.39 -2.52
C LEU A 395 -9.13 13.07 -1.81
N MET A 396 -8.10 12.26 -1.53
CA MET A 396 -8.21 10.98 -0.86
C MET A 396 -7.86 11.08 0.63
N SER A 397 -8.43 10.17 1.43
CA SER A 397 -8.03 9.97 2.82
C SER A 397 -6.79 9.08 2.93
N TYR A 398 -6.14 9.12 4.11
CA TYR A 398 -5.03 8.23 4.45
C TYR A 398 -5.35 6.74 4.19
N ALA A 399 -6.54 6.28 4.57
CA ALA A 399 -6.93 4.88 4.41
C ALA A 399 -7.17 4.49 2.95
N GLU A 400 -7.76 5.38 2.14
CA GLU A 400 -7.99 5.15 0.71
C GLU A 400 -6.66 5.08 -0.05
N LEU A 401 -5.71 5.96 0.26
CA LEU A 401 -4.37 5.92 -0.33
C LEU A 401 -3.63 4.63 -0.02
N LEU A 402 -3.61 4.21 1.25
CA LEU A 402 -2.96 2.95 1.61
C LEU A 402 -3.64 1.73 0.97
N LYS A 403 -4.98 1.74 0.87
CA LYS A 403 -5.71 0.69 0.18
C LYS A 403 -5.35 0.64 -1.31
N PHE A 404 -5.27 1.81 -1.96
CA PHE A 404 -4.88 1.93 -3.36
C PHE A 404 -3.44 1.42 -3.60
N SER A 405 -2.48 1.84 -2.77
CA SER A 405 -1.08 1.43 -2.93
C SER A 405 -0.81 -0.04 -2.60
N ALA A 406 -1.74 -0.69 -1.88
CA ALA A 406 -1.64 -2.11 -1.54
C ALA A 406 -2.07 -3.03 -2.69
N LEU A 407 -2.65 -2.48 -3.77
CA LEU A 407 -2.94 -3.26 -4.97
C LEU A 407 -1.65 -3.63 -5.69
N GLU A 408 -1.50 -4.91 -6.01
CA GLU A 408 -0.36 -5.38 -6.78
C GLU A 408 -0.48 -4.88 -8.22
N PRO A 409 0.64 -4.52 -8.88
CA PRO A 409 0.64 -4.11 -10.27
C PRO A 409 0.03 -5.16 -11.19
N VAL A 410 -0.93 -4.74 -12.03
CA VAL A 410 -1.59 -5.62 -13.01
C VAL A 410 -1.01 -5.49 -14.41
N THR A 411 0.02 -4.66 -14.60
CA THR A 411 0.81 -4.55 -15.84
C THR A 411 2.30 -4.34 -15.53
N PRO A 412 3.23 -4.67 -16.45
CA PRO A 412 4.65 -4.40 -16.29
C PRO A 412 4.99 -2.90 -16.11
N GLU A 413 4.25 -2.01 -16.78
CA GLU A 413 4.44 -0.57 -16.67
C GLU A 413 4.06 -0.06 -15.27
N LEU A 414 2.98 -0.60 -14.69
CA LEU A 414 2.59 -0.31 -13.32
C LEU A 414 3.62 -0.86 -12.33
N GLU A 415 4.24 -2.00 -12.62
CA GLU A 415 5.31 -2.56 -11.77
C GLU A 415 6.53 -1.65 -11.74
N LEU A 416 6.95 -1.14 -12.91
CA LEU A 416 8.01 -0.13 -12.99
C LEU A 416 7.65 1.15 -12.24
N LEU A 417 6.39 1.60 -12.34
CA LEU A 417 5.91 2.79 -11.64
C LEU A 417 5.88 2.60 -10.11
N HIS A 418 5.41 1.45 -9.63
CA HIS A 418 5.45 1.09 -8.21
C HIS A 418 6.89 1.10 -7.69
N ASN A 419 7.80 0.44 -8.40
CA ASN A 419 9.21 0.41 -8.02
C ASN A 419 9.82 1.82 -7.99
N ALA A 420 9.56 2.65 -9.00
CA ALA A 420 10.05 4.03 -9.03
C ALA A 420 9.51 4.88 -7.87
N SER A 421 8.23 4.69 -7.50
CA SER A 421 7.55 5.43 -6.44
C SER A 421 8.09 5.13 -5.04
N THR A 422 8.84 4.04 -4.85
CA THR A 422 9.49 3.71 -3.56
C THR A 422 10.76 4.54 -3.29
N ILE A 423 11.43 5.01 -4.35
CA ILE A 423 12.80 5.52 -4.25
C ILE A 423 12.88 6.81 -3.43
N LYS A 424 12.09 7.83 -3.82
CA LYS A 424 12.12 9.15 -3.18
C LYS A 424 11.69 9.09 -1.69
N PRO A 425 10.61 8.39 -1.30
CA PRO A 425 10.27 8.20 0.10
C PRO A 425 11.41 7.61 0.94
N VAL A 426 12.10 6.59 0.42
CA VAL A 426 13.24 5.95 1.10
C VAL A 426 14.44 6.89 1.23
N ILE A 427 14.75 7.66 0.18
CA ILE A 427 15.80 8.70 0.22
C ILE A 427 15.47 9.75 1.30
N ASN A 428 14.24 10.26 1.31
CA ASN A 428 13.79 11.27 2.27
C ASN A 428 13.91 10.72 3.71
N TRP A 429 13.46 9.49 3.94
CA TRP A 429 13.60 8.81 5.23
C TRP A 429 15.06 8.63 5.64
N ALA A 430 15.92 8.18 4.72
CA ALA A 430 17.33 7.96 4.98
C ALA A 430 18.08 9.28 5.28
N THR A 431 17.69 10.36 4.61
CA THR A 431 18.22 11.72 4.84
C THR A 431 17.84 12.22 6.22
N MET A 432 16.56 12.12 6.59
CA MET A 432 16.08 12.51 7.93
C MET A 432 16.76 11.72 9.05
N ASN A 433 17.01 10.43 8.81
CA ASN A 433 17.71 9.55 9.75
C ASN A 433 19.24 9.65 9.67
N LYS A 434 19.78 10.55 8.84
CA LYS A 434 21.23 10.77 8.64
C LYS A 434 21.98 9.50 8.20
N VAL A 435 21.30 8.59 7.52
CA VAL A 435 21.88 7.38 6.92
C VAL A 435 22.69 7.76 5.68
N ILE A 436 22.16 8.68 4.89
CA ILE A 436 22.79 9.25 3.71
C ILE A 436 22.87 10.78 3.85
N SER A 437 23.71 11.39 3.04
CA SER A 437 23.77 12.84 2.90
C SER A 437 23.97 13.19 1.42
N PRO A 438 23.33 14.26 0.93
CA PRO A 438 23.52 14.68 -0.45
C PRO A 438 24.96 15.16 -0.68
N ASP A 439 25.41 15.09 -1.92
CA ASP A 439 26.68 15.69 -2.32
C ASP A 439 26.62 17.23 -2.32
N ALA A 440 27.72 17.89 -2.72
CA ALA A 440 27.80 19.35 -2.77
C ALA A 440 26.79 20.01 -3.73
N HIS A 441 26.11 19.22 -4.57
CA HIS A 441 25.10 19.66 -5.53
C HIS A 441 23.68 19.21 -5.17
N GLY A 442 23.48 18.64 -3.97
CA GLY A 442 22.15 18.17 -3.54
C GLY A 442 21.76 16.81 -4.13
N GLN A 443 22.68 16.09 -4.78
CA GLN A 443 22.39 14.84 -5.48
C GLN A 443 22.83 13.60 -4.67
N TYR A 444 22.18 12.47 -4.94
CA TYR A 444 22.52 11.17 -4.35
C TYR A 444 23.11 10.25 -5.43
N ASP A 445 24.27 9.68 -5.16
CA ASP A 445 24.87 8.69 -6.04
C ASP A 445 24.21 7.30 -5.90
N LYS A 446 24.39 6.44 -6.90
CA LYS A 446 23.81 5.08 -6.88
C LYS A 446 24.20 4.27 -5.63
N PRO A 447 25.46 4.28 -5.15
CA PRO A 447 25.82 3.64 -3.89
C PRO A 447 25.00 4.13 -2.68
N SER A 448 24.79 5.44 -2.55
CA SER A 448 23.97 5.99 -1.46
C SER A 448 22.53 5.49 -1.52
N LEU A 449 21.96 5.33 -2.73
CA LEU A 449 20.62 4.76 -2.89
C LEU A 449 20.54 3.31 -2.38
N ILE A 450 21.55 2.49 -2.67
CA ILE A 450 21.61 1.10 -2.19
C ILE A 450 21.69 1.08 -0.66
N VAL A 451 22.51 1.94 -0.06
CA VAL A 451 22.62 2.08 1.41
C VAL A 451 21.29 2.51 2.02
N ALA A 452 20.57 3.44 1.40
CA ALA A 452 19.27 3.90 1.86
C ALA A 452 18.23 2.77 1.85
N ILE A 453 18.15 2.01 0.76
CA ILE A 453 17.23 0.88 0.59
C ILE A 453 17.53 -0.21 1.62
N ASP A 454 18.79 -0.62 1.77
CA ASP A 454 19.17 -1.65 2.75
C ASP A 454 18.88 -1.20 4.19
N ALA A 455 19.21 0.05 4.53
CA ALA A 455 18.94 0.59 5.86
C ALA A 455 17.44 0.65 6.17
N TYR A 456 16.63 1.04 5.19
CA TYR A 456 15.17 1.07 5.35
C TYR A 456 14.58 -0.33 5.47
N GLN A 457 15.03 -1.28 4.64
CA GLN A 457 14.59 -2.68 4.75
C GLN A 457 14.92 -3.27 6.13
N GLN A 458 16.14 -3.02 6.64
CA GLN A 458 16.51 -3.42 7.99
C GLN A 458 15.65 -2.75 9.07
N HIS A 459 15.23 -1.49 8.85
CA HIS A 459 14.34 -0.78 9.75
C HIS A 459 12.97 -1.45 9.81
N ILE A 460 12.35 -1.76 8.67
CA ILE A 460 11.05 -2.45 8.58
C ILE A 460 11.13 -3.87 9.15
N ASN A 461 12.16 -4.64 8.80
CA ASN A 461 12.34 -6.00 9.31
C ASN A 461 12.42 -6.05 10.85
N ARG A 462 12.92 -4.99 11.51
CA ARG A 462 12.92 -4.89 12.98
C ARG A 462 11.52 -4.71 13.55
N PHE A 463 10.63 -3.98 12.88
CA PHE A 463 9.22 -3.89 13.28
C PHE A 463 8.51 -5.22 13.11
N ASP A 464 8.70 -5.90 11.98
CA ASP A 464 8.10 -7.21 11.74
C ASP A 464 8.58 -8.24 12.76
N GLN A 465 9.88 -8.23 13.08
CA GLN A 465 10.43 -9.05 14.16
C GLN A 465 9.73 -8.77 15.49
N VAL A 466 9.56 -7.49 15.87
CA VAL A 466 8.88 -7.13 17.12
C VAL A 466 7.43 -7.61 17.12
N ILE A 467 6.68 -7.37 16.04
CA ILE A 467 5.30 -7.80 15.91
C ILE A 467 5.22 -9.32 16.04
N HIS A 468 6.02 -10.06 15.28
CA HIS A 468 6.08 -11.52 15.33
C HIS A 468 6.41 -12.02 16.75
N SER A 469 7.48 -11.51 17.38
CA SER A 469 7.88 -11.92 18.72
C SER A 469 6.82 -11.64 19.79
N LEU A 470 6.10 -10.53 19.71
CA LEU A 470 5.07 -10.14 20.69
C LEU A 470 3.71 -10.82 20.46
N THR A 471 3.42 -11.21 19.22
CA THR A 471 2.13 -11.85 18.87
C THR A 471 2.21 -13.38 18.80
N THR A 472 3.42 -13.95 18.82
CA THR A 472 3.60 -15.41 18.91
C THR A 472 2.89 -15.92 20.17
N PRO A 473 1.98 -16.90 20.06
CA PRO A 473 1.31 -17.45 21.23
C PRO A 473 2.27 -18.28 22.08
N LEU A 474 2.04 -18.28 23.40
CA LEU A 474 2.74 -19.18 24.33
C LEU A 474 2.56 -20.64 23.85
N PRO A 475 3.63 -21.45 23.74
CA PRO A 475 3.51 -22.85 23.33
C PRO A 475 2.58 -23.62 24.27
N SER A 476 1.76 -24.49 23.70
CA SER A 476 0.82 -25.34 24.45
C SER A 476 1.41 -26.74 24.61
N ARG A 477 1.56 -27.19 25.87
CA ARG A 477 1.96 -28.57 26.19
C ARG A 477 1.05 -29.58 25.50
N ARG A 478 -0.26 -29.32 25.48
CA ARG A 478 -1.25 -30.18 24.84
C ARG A 478 -1.02 -30.28 23.33
N ASN A 479 -0.80 -29.15 22.65
CA ASN A 479 -0.63 -29.14 21.20
C ASN A 479 0.66 -29.83 20.78
N ILE A 480 1.74 -29.65 21.54
CA ILE A 480 3.02 -30.34 21.32
C ILE A 480 2.85 -31.85 21.50
N ALA A 481 2.20 -32.27 22.58
CA ALA A 481 1.92 -33.68 22.84
C ALA A 481 1.05 -34.29 21.71
N LEU A 482 -0.02 -33.61 21.31
CA LEU A 482 -0.91 -34.04 20.23
C LEU A 482 -0.17 -34.14 18.89
N ALA A 483 0.65 -33.15 18.54
CA ALA A 483 1.39 -33.14 17.28
C ALA A 483 2.38 -34.31 17.18
N GLN A 484 3.09 -34.62 18.26
CA GLN A 484 3.97 -35.79 18.30
C GLN A 484 3.17 -37.10 18.16
N LEU A 485 2.06 -37.23 18.87
CA LEU A 485 1.20 -38.42 18.79
C LEU A 485 0.57 -38.60 17.42
N GLN A 486 0.12 -37.53 16.76
CA GLN A 486 -0.40 -37.58 15.39
C GLN A 486 0.67 -37.98 14.38
N LYS A 487 1.91 -37.52 14.58
CA LYS A 487 3.05 -37.90 13.74
C LYS A 487 3.44 -39.38 13.93
N ALA A 488 3.41 -39.87 15.17
CA ALA A 488 3.72 -41.26 15.50
C ALA A 488 2.58 -42.22 15.09
N TYR A 489 1.32 -41.78 15.21
CA TYR A 489 0.12 -42.60 15.03
C TYR A 489 -0.94 -41.90 14.16
N PRO A 490 -0.67 -41.69 12.85
CA PRO A 490 -1.54 -40.89 11.97
C PRO A 490 -2.95 -41.47 11.79
N ASN A 491 -3.12 -42.78 11.96
CA ASN A 491 -4.40 -43.47 11.81
C ASN A 491 -5.16 -43.64 13.15
N CYS A 492 -4.62 -43.15 14.27
CA CYS A 492 -5.24 -43.32 15.57
C CYS A 492 -6.40 -42.33 15.77
N ARG A 493 -7.62 -42.85 15.80
CA ARG A 493 -8.88 -42.06 15.92
C ARG A 493 -9.26 -41.66 17.35
N PHE A 494 -8.49 -42.06 18.36
CA PHE A 494 -8.88 -41.89 19.76
C PHE A 494 -7.84 -41.16 20.62
N LEU A 495 -6.83 -40.52 20.00
CA LEU A 495 -5.78 -39.78 20.72
C LEU A 495 -6.35 -38.79 21.74
N GLU A 496 -7.41 -38.08 21.37
CA GLU A 496 -8.07 -37.06 22.20
C GLU A 496 -9.28 -37.59 23.00
N THR A 497 -9.64 -38.87 22.82
CA THR A 497 -10.81 -39.44 23.48
C THR A 497 -10.56 -39.65 24.97
N VAL A 498 -11.29 -38.93 25.81
CA VAL A 498 -11.17 -39.00 27.28
C VAL A 498 -11.91 -40.23 27.83
N ASN A 499 -11.26 -41.39 27.79
CA ASN A 499 -11.85 -42.65 28.26
C ASN A 499 -10.88 -43.60 28.98
N LEU A 500 -9.63 -43.20 29.19
CA LEU A 500 -8.62 -44.04 29.84
C LEU A 500 -8.68 -43.88 31.35
N THR A 501 -8.59 -45.00 32.07
CA THR A 501 -8.53 -45.00 33.53
C THR A 501 -7.29 -45.74 34.01
N LYS A 502 -6.68 -45.22 35.07
CA LYS A 502 -5.54 -45.88 35.71
C LYS A 502 -5.96 -47.22 36.28
N THR A 503 -5.30 -48.29 35.85
CA THR A 503 -5.46 -49.66 36.36
C THR A 503 -5.05 -49.72 37.84
N GLY A 504 -5.84 -50.41 38.66
CA GLY A 504 -5.53 -50.58 40.09
C GLY A 504 -4.34 -51.52 40.28
N ARG A 505 -3.35 -51.15 41.10
CA ARG A 505 -2.23 -52.04 41.49
C ARG A 505 -2.48 -52.71 42.85
N GLY A 506 -2.00 -53.94 43.03
CA GLY A 506 -2.02 -54.66 44.32
C GLY A 506 -3.38 -55.26 44.71
N PHE A 507 -3.70 -55.28 46.01
CA PHE A 507 -4.86 -55.97 46.61
C PHE A 507 -6.25 -55.45 46.19
N ASN A 508 -6.36 -54.38 45.38
CA ASN A 508 -7.63 -53.86 44.86
C ASN A 508 -7.58 -53.62 43.33
N PRO A 509 -7.48 -54.69 42.53
CA PRO A 509 -7.40 -54.59 41.06
C PRO A 509 -8.69 -54.03 40.40
N GLY A 510 -9.78 -53.84 41.16
CA GLY A 510 -11.05 -53.28 40.69
C GLY A 510 -11.34 -51.82 41.08
N ARG A 511 -10.43 -51.11 41.78
CA ARG A 511 -10.57 -49.68 42.08
C ARG A 511 -9.53 -48.87 41.31
N GLY A 512 -9.69 -48.80 39.99
CA GLY A 512 -8.97 -47.83 39.17
C GLY A 512 -9.33 -46.38 39.55
N SER A 513 -8.54 -45.43 39.06
CA SER A 513 -8.86 -44.01 39.23
C SER A 513 -10.20 -43.67 38.59
N ARG A 514 -11.01 -42.81 39.23
CA ARG A 514 -12.20 -42.23 38.59
C ARG A 514 -11.84 -41.13 37.58
N LEU A 515 -10.58 -40.68 37.59
CA LEU A 515 -10.07 -39.73 36.61
C LEU A 515 -10.03 -40.42 35.25
N LYS A 516 -10.69 -39.81 34.27
CA LYS A 516 -10.59 -40.21 32.87
C LYS A 516 -9.63 -39.26 32.17
N MET A 517 -8.70 -39.81 31.41
CA MET A 517 -7.71 -39.07 30.63
C MET A 517 -7.78 -39.52 29.17
N SER A 518 -7.29 -38.70 28.25
CA SER A 518 -6.99 -39.10 26.87
C SER A 518 -5.53 -39.53 26.73
N VAL A 519 -5.17 -40.13 25.59
CA VAL A 519 -3.75 -40.45 25.27
C VAL A 519 -2.92 -39.17 25.27
N VAL A 520 -3.48 -38.07 24.75
CA VAL A 520 -2.83 -36.75 24.76
C VAL A 520 -2.59 -36.23 26.17
N ASP A 521 -3.58 -36.35 27.08
CA ASP A 521 -3.41 -35.84 28.45
C ASP A 521 -2.33 -36.64 29.22
N LEU A 522 -2.25 -37.94 28.97
CA LEU A 522 -1.22 -38.81 29.55
C LEU A 522 0.15 -38.54 28.96
N HIS A 523 0.24 -38.28 27.65
CA HIS A 523 1.51 -37.92 27.03
C HIS A 523 1.98 -36.55 27.52
N MET A 524 1.07 -35.58 27.62
CA MET A 524 1.31 -34.24 28.14
C MET A 524 1.86 -34.22 29.58
N SER A 525 1.51 -35.23 30.38
CA SER A 525 1.96 -35.39 31.77
C SER A 525 3.13 -36.38 31.92
N ASP A 526 3.65 -36.89 30.80
CA ASP A 526 4.65 -37.97 30.73
C ASP A 526 4.23 -39.27 31.44
N ASP A 527 2.94 -39.43 31.74
CA ASP A 527 2.36 -40.62 32.37
C ASP A 527 2.06 -41.73 31.35
N LEU A 528 2.04 -41.44 30.04
CA LEU A 528 1.67 -42.40 29.00
C LEU A 528 2.62 -43.63 28.95
N VAL A 529 3.90 -43.42 29.21
CA VAL A 529 4.94 -44.47 29.22
C VAL A 529 4.83 -45.41 30.42
N THR A 530 4.02 -45.08 31.43
CA THR A 530 3.82 -45.95 32.61
C THR A 530 3.03 -47.21 32.30
N LEU A 531 2.37 -47.24 31.13
CA LEU A 531 1.55 -48.35 30.62
C LEU A 531 0.45 -48.83 31.58
N ASP A 532 0.07 -47.99 32.55
CA ASP A 532 -0.92 -48.34 33.57
C ASP A 532 -2.31 -47.70 33.34
N TRP A 533 -2.54 -47.11 32.16
CA TRP A 533 -3.79 -46.45 31.78
C TRP A 533 -4.45 -47.11 30.57
N ASN A 534 -5.63 -47.68 30.74
CA ASN A 534 -6.28 -48.41 29.65
C ASN A 534 -7.81 -48.25 29.66
N ASN A 535 -8.46 -48.72 28.60
CA ASN A 535 -9.90 -48.88 28.49
C ASN A 535 -10.27 -50.34 28.18
N ALA A 536 -11.57 -50.62 28.01
CA ALA A 536 -12.08 -51.98 27.80
C ALA A 536 -11.62 -52.65 26.48
N ASN A 537 -11.15 -51.85 25.51
CA ASN A 537 -10.78 -52.34 24.18
C ASN A 537 -9.27 -52.55 24.00
N ASP A 538 -8.46 -52.27 25.03
CA ASP A 538 -6.99 -52.25 25.00
C ASP A 538 -6.41 -51.32 23.92
N ILE A 539 -5.85 -50.17 24.34
CA ILE A 539 -5.37 -49.16 23.39
C ILE A 539 -3.98 -49.44 22.82
N TYR A 540 -3.16 -50.23 23.51
CA TYR A 540 -1.73 -50.37 23.22
C TYR A 540 -1.40 -51.07 21.89
N PRO A 541 -2.21 -52.03 21.36
CA PRO A 541 -1.97 -52.58 20.03
C PRO A 541 -2.00 -51.55 18.89
N GLU A 542 -2.75 -50.46 19.06
CA GLU A 542 -2.82 -49.35 18.09
C GLU A 542 -1.78 -48.23 18.39
N LEU A 543 -0.98 -48.38 19.45
CA LEU A 543 0.06 -47.43 19.90
C LEU A 543 1.41 -48.15 20.13
N PRO A 544 2.02 -48.75 19.10
CA PRO A 544 3.31 -49.43 19.24
C PRO A 544 4.44 -48.46 19.65
N ASP A 545 5.49 -48.98 20.28
CA ASP A 545 6.73 -48.25 20.58
C ASP A 545 6.54 -46.94 21.38
N ILE A 546 5.50 -46.87 22.22
CA ILE A 546 5.14 -45.67 22.99
C ILE A 546 6.26 -45.21 23.94
N GLU A 547 7.09 -46.14 24.39
CA GLU A 547 8.25 -45.92 25.25
C GLU A 547 9.42 -45.22 24.55
N HIS A 548 9.39 -45.14 23.22
CA HIS A 548 10.37 -44.41 22.40
C HIS A 548 9.94 -42.99 22.06
N LEU A 549 8.73 -42.57 22.44
CA LEU A 549 8.31 -41.18 22.30
C LEU A 549 9.14 -40.30 23.23
N THR A 550 9.69 -39.22 22.70
CA THR A 550 10.27 -38.14 23.51
C THR A 550 9.23 -37.64 24.53
N PRO A 551 9.59 -37.46 25.81
CA PRO A 551 8.71 -36.88 26.81
C PRO A 551 8.14 -35.53 26.33
N ALA A 552 6.84 -35.31 26.57
CA ALA A 552 6.20 -34.06 26.20
C ALA A 552 6.76 -32.87 27.00
N SER A 553 7.26 -33.11 28.23
CA SER A 553 7.96 -32.09 29.01
C SER A 553 9.23 -31.61 28.32
N GLU A 554 10.08 -32.52 27.81
CA GLU A 554 11.31 -32.15 27.10
C GLU A 554 11.02 -31.34 25.83
N LEU A 555 10.04 -31.78 25.03
CA LEU A 555 9.61 -31.04 23.84
C LEU A 555 9.03 -29.68 24.19
N TYR A 556 8.29 -29.59 25.30
CA TYR A 556 7.75 -28.32 25.78
C TYR A 556 8.85 -27.37 26.24
N GLU A 557 9.83 -27.82 27.01
CA GLU A 557 10.94 -26.98 27.47
C GLU A 557 11.71 -26.39 26.28
N VAL A 558 12.02 -27.20 25.25
CA VAL A 558 12.67 -26.70 24.02
C VAL A 558 11.82 -25.64 23.32
N ALA A 559 10.52 -25.89 23.17
CA ALA A 559 9.61 -24.94 22.54
C ALA A 559 9.43 -23.66 23.36
N PHE A 560 9.38 -23.79 24.70
CA PHE A 560 9.24 -22.68 25.63
C PHE A 560 10.51 -21.83 25.67
N ASP A 561 11.69 -22.43 25.69
CA ASP A 561 12.97 -21.70 25.65
C ASP A 561 13.10 -20.90 24.34
N ALA A 562 12.78 -21.51 23.21
CA ALA A 562 12.78 -20.81 21.92
C ALA A 562 11.76 -19.65 21.89
N TYR A 563 10.56 -19.88 22.43
CA TYR A 563 9.54 -18.84 22.60
C TYR A 563 10.04 -17.70 23.49
N HIS A 564 10.61 -18.02 24.65
CA HIS A 564 11.09 -17.03 25.63
C HIS A 564 12.23 -16.19 25.05
N GLN A 565 13.20 -16.82 24.37
CA GLN A 565 14.30 -16.11 23.71
C GLN A 565 13.78 -15.18 22.60
N ASN A 566 12.81 -15.64 21.81
CA ASN A 566 12.18 -14.81 20.78
C ASN A 566 11.44 -13.61 21.40
N LEU A 567 10.68 -13.83 22.49
CA LEU A 567 9.97 -12.77 23.20
C LEU A 567 10.96 -11.74 23.80
N GLU A 568 12.04 -12.20 24.43
CA GLU A 568 13.09 -11.34 24.99
C GLU A 568 13.75 -10.49 23.91
N ALA A 569 14.12 -11.09 22.78
CA ALA A 569 14.67 -10.39 21.63
C ALA A 569 13.69 -9.35 21.07
N GLY A 570 12.41 -9.69 20.97
CA GLY A 570 11.34 -8.77 20.55
C GLY A 570 11.18 -7.58 21.49
N ILE A 571 11.13 -7.81 22.80
CA ILE A 571 11.05 -6.74 23.80
C ILE A 571 12.29 -5.83 23.72
N LEU A 572 13.49 -6.40 23.60
CA LEU A 572 14.73 -5.63 23.46
C LEU A 572 14.70 -4.74 22.22
N THR A 573 14.27 -5.28 21.07
CA THR A 573 14.16 -4.52 19.83
C THR A 573 13.10 -3.42 19.94
N ASN A 574 11.96 -3.68 20.57
CA ASN A 574 10.93 -2.68 20.83
C ASN A 574 11.46 -1.52 21.68
N ILE A 575 12.20 -1.83 22.76
CA ILE A 575 12.84 -0.80 23.59
C ILE A 575 13.84 0.04 22.76
N LYS A 576 14.67 -0.59 21.93
CA LYS A 576 15.61 0.13 21.05
C LYS A 576 14.87 1.05 20.08
N LEU A 577 13.77 0.58 19.46
CA LEU A 577 12.94 1.38 18.57
C LEU A 577 12.33 2.58 19.30
N ALA A 578 11.70 2.35 20.46
CA ALA A 578 11.11 3.40 21.29
C ALA A 578 12.15 4.47 21.69
N LEU A 579 13.34 4.07 22.12
CA LEU A 579 14.42 5.00 22.47
C LEU A 579 14.94 5.78 21.25
N SER A 580 14.99 5.14 20.08
CA SER A 580 15.46 5.78 18.84
C SER A 580 14.50 6.86 18.31
N GLN A 581 13.21 6.73 18.63
CA GLN A 581 12.12 7.64 18.27
C GLN A 581 11.86 8.74 19.32
N LEU A 582 12.66 8.80 20.39
CA LEU A 582 12.57 9.91 21.33
C LEU A 582 13.03 11.22 20.67
N PRO A 583 12.44 12.37 21.05
CA PRO A 583 12.92 13.67 20.60
C PRO A 583 14.43 13.83 20.83
N ALA A 584 15.09 14.58 19.96
CA ALA A 584 16.55 14.75 19.99
C ALA A 584 17.09 15.15 21.38
N LEU A 585 16.39 16.04 22.09
CA LEU A 585 16.78 16.49 23.44
C LEU A 585 16.77 15.34 24.45
N ASP A 586 15.75 14.49 24.42
CA ASP A 586 15.62 13.34 25.31
C ASP A 586 16.68 12.26 24.96
N ARG A 587 16.95 12.05 23.67
CA ARG A 587 18.05 11.16 23.23
C ARG A 587 19.40 11.66 23.72
N THR A 588 19.69 12.96 23.58
CA THR A 588 20.94 13.54 24.10
C THR A 588 21.03 13.40 25.62
N ALA A 589 19.94 13.64 26.34
CA ALA A 589 19.90 13.44 27.80
C ALA A 589 20.20 11.98 28.18
N LEU A 590 19.64 11.01 27.46
CA LEU A 590 19.91 9.59 27.69
C LEU A 590 21.34 9.16 27.28
N GLN A 591 21.93 9.79 26.25
CA GLN A 591 23.28 9.46 25.78
C GLN A 591 24.38 10.06 26.66
N MET A 592 24.14 11.25 27.23
CA MET A 592 25.17 12.02 27.94
C MET A 592 24.89 12.16 29.45
N GLY A 593 23.68 11.87 29.90
CA GLY A 593 23.27 11.98 31.31
C GLY A 593 23.54 10.72 32.12
N GLU A 594 23.44 10.84 33.45
CA GLU A 594 23.47 9.71 34.37
C GLU A 594 22.12 9.00 34.33
N ILE A 595 22.12 7.72 33.91
CA ILE A 595 20.92 6.90 33.74
C ILE A 595 20.60 6.16 35.05
N SER A 596 19.40 6.33 35.55
CA SER A 596 18.83 5.52 36.63
C SER A 596 17.63 4.72 36.12
N VAL A 597 17.57 3.44 36.53
CA VAL A 597 16.50 2.52 36.12
C VAL A 597 15.75 2.04 37.36
N TYR A 598 14.44 2.21 37.33
CA TYR A 598 13.53 1.80 38.40
C TYR A 598 12.54 0.77 37.87
N THR A 599 12.10 -0.14 38.74
CA THR A 599 11.00 -1.06 38.42
C THR A 599 9.79 -0.74 39.31
N VAL A 600 8.61 -0.72 38.70
CA VAL A 600 7.35 -0.47 39.40
C VAL A 600 6.77 -1.80 39.87
N ARG A 601 6.41 -1.88 41.15
CA ARG A 601 5.73 -3.02 41.75
C ARG A 601 4.57 -2.57 42.62
N LYS A 602 3.64 -3.48 42.92
CA LYS A 602 2.65 -3.27 43.97
C LYS A 602 3.36 -3.11 45.31
N SER A 603 2.77 -2.27 46.17
CA SER A 603 3.28 -2.11 47.52
C SER A 603 3.17 -3.44 48.28
N VAL A 604 4.21 -3.77 49.03
CA VAL A 604 4.27 -4.88 49.98
C VAL A 604 4.14 -4.39 51.41
N ALA A 605 3.64 -3.16 51.60
CA ALA A 605 3.56 -2.55 52.91
C ALA A 605 2.62 -3.35 53.80
N ARG A 606 3.14 -3.74 54.96
CA ARG A 606 2.38 -4.45 55.98
C ARG A 606 2.10 -3.51 57.14
N PRO A 607 0.95 -3.66 57.83
CA PRO A 607 0.68 -2.93 59.06
C PRO A 607 1.75 -3.27 60.09
N TYR A 608 2.49 -2.26 60.53
CA TYR A 608 3.50 -2.38 61.58
C TYR A 608 3.00 -1.70 62.84
N THR A 609 2.73 -2.49 63.87
CA THR A 609 2.50 -2.00 65.23
C THR A 609 3.78 -2.13 66.02
N THR A 610 4.33 -1.01 66.48
CA THR A 610 5.41 -1.00 67.48
C THR A 610 4.87 -1.62 68.77
N PRO A 611 5.46 -2.72 69.28
CA PRO A 611 5.07 -3.23 70.58
C PRO A 611 5.51 -2.21 71.63
N VAL A 612 4.55 -1.55 72.27
CA VAL A 612 4.80 -0.77 73.49
C VAL A 612 5.07 -1.78 74.61
N SER A 613 6.32 -1.88 75.04
CA SER A 613 6.69 -2.64 76.23
C SER A 613 6.32 -1.85 77.49
N ASN A 614 5.02 -1.69 77.74
CA ASN A 614 4.53 -1.17 79.01
C ASN A 614 4.06 -2.35 79.86
N ILE A 615 4.99 -2.89 80.65
CA ILE A 615 4.68 -3.82 81.73
C ILE A 615 3.70 -3.12 82.67
N GLY A 616 2.42 -3.53 82.65
CA GLY A 616 1.45 -3.24 83.71
C GLY A 616 0.43 -2.13 83.48
N LEU A 617 0.34 -1.50 82.31
CA LEU A 617 -0.70 -0.48 82.03
C LEU A 617 -1.46 -0.80 80.75
N ILE A 618 -2.67 -1.34 80.90
CA ILE A 618 -3.63 -1.53 79.81
C ILE A 618 -4.24 -0.15 79.50
N GLY A 619 -3.99 0.37 78.29
CA GLY A 619 -4.82 1.45 77.71
C GLY A 619 -4.16 2.80 77.44
N ALA A 620 -2.83 2.94 77.50
CA ALA A 620 -2.17 4.20 77.13
C ALA A 620 -1.02 3.96 76.12
N GLY A 621 -1.30 4.28 74.85
CA GLY A 621 -0.28 4.38 73.79
C GLY A 621 -0.47 3.45 72.58
N ILE A 622 -1.68 3.32 72.04
CA ILE A 622 -1.82 2.75 70.69
C ILE A 622 -1.36 3.84 69.71
N GLN A 623 -0.11 3.77 69.24
CA GLN A 623 0.26 4.56 68.07
C GLN A 623 -0.53 4.06 66.85
N PRO A 624 -0.90 4.95 65.91
CA PRO A 624 -1.61 4.55 64.72
C PRO A 624 -0.84 3.43 63.99
N THR A 625 -1.56 2.45 63.45
CA THR A 625 -0.95 1.44 62.59
C THR A 625 -0.33 2.14 61.38
N HIS A 626 0.99 2.09 61.26
CA HIS A 626 1.70 2.64 60.10
C HIS A 626 2.07 1.52 59.15
N TYR A 627 1.83 1.72 57.86
CA TYR A 627 2.21 0.77 56.82
C TYR A 627 3.69 0.96 56.51
N LYS A 628 4.49 -0.09 56.68
CA LYS A 628 5.93 -0.07 56.40
C LYS A 628 6.30 -1.23 55.49
N GLU A 629 7.19 -0.96 54.55
CA GLU A 629 7.86 -2.00 53.76
C GLU A 629 9.24 -2.27 54.35
N THR A 630 9.55 -3.55 54.62
CA THR A 630 10.90 -3.98 54.98
C THR A 630 11.68 -4.30 53.70
N GLN A 631 13.01 -4.14 53.71
CA GLN A 631 13.84 -4.46 52.52
C GLN A 631 13.64 -5.91 52.07
N GLN A 632 13.56 -6.85 53.02
CA GLN A 632 13.29 -8.26 52.75
C GLN A 632 11.96 -8.47 52.00
N ASP A 633 10.88 -7.79 52.39
CA ASP A 633 9.60 -7.89 51.67
C ASP A 633 9.69 -7.27 50.26
N LYS A 634 10.52 -6.24 50.05
CA LYS A 634 10.76 -5.66 48.72
C LYS A 634 11.48 -6.65 47.80
N ASP A 635 12.47 -7.35 48.35
CA ASP A 635 13.31 -8.30 47.62
C ASP A 635 12.54 -9.59 47.30
N ALA A 636 11.64 -10.02 48.19
CA ALA A 636 10.79 -11.20 47.98
C ALA A 636 9.61 -10.95 47.01
N ALA A 637 9.29 -9.69 46.69
CA ALA A 637 8.13 -9.37 45.85
C ALA A 637 8.38 -9.80 44.40
N THR A 638 7.59 -10.76 43.91
CA THR A 638 7.55 -11.16 42.50
C THR A 638 6.57 -10.26 41.72
N CYS A 639 6.75 -10.15 40.40
CA CYS A 639 6.02 -9.26 39.47
C CYS A 639 6.46 -7.78 39.48
N ARG A 640 6.94 -7.31 38.33
CA ARG A 640 7.19 -5.90 38.00
C ARG A 640 6.26 -5.50 36.86
N TYR A 641 5.65 -4.32 36.95
CA TYR A 641 4.59 -3.87 36.03
C TYR A 641 5.07 -2.82 35.02
N ALA A 642 6.13 -2.10 35.34
CA ALA A 642 6.73 -1.11 34.45
C ALA A 642 8.21 -0.93 34.79
N VAL A 643 8.96 -0.41 33.82
CA VAL A 643 10.32 0.10 34.00
C VAL A 643 10.25 1.61 33.79
N ILE A 644 10.86 2.37 34.70
CA ILE A 644 11.02 3.82 34.56
C ILE A 644 12.52 4.08 34.36
N ILE A 645 12.86 4.71 33.24
CA ILE A 645 14.22 5.14 32.93
C ILE A 645 14.26 6.64 33.10
N THR A 646 15.18 7.14 33.92
CA THR A 646 15.40 8.58 34.10
C THR A 646 16.84 8.92 33.73
N ALA A 647 17.02 9.99 32.96
CA ALA A 647 18.33 10.59 32.74
C ALA A 647 18.44 11.88 33.55
N SER A 648 19.49 12.01 34.35
CA SER A 648 19.83 13.27 34.99
C SER A 648 21.00 13.90 34.24
N TYR A 649 20.78 15.12 33.76
CA TYR A 649 21.77 15.88 33.00
C TYR A 649 22.06 17.17 33.76
N PRO A 650 23.29 17.38 34.28
CA PRO A 650 23.63 18.65 34.88
C PRO A 650 23.54 19.72 33.80
N ARG A 651 22.54 20.61 33.88
CA ARG A 651 22.53 21.81 33.05
C ARG A 651 23.81 22.58 33.39
N GLY A 652 24.76 22.59 32.45
CA GLY A 652 25.91 23.48 32.52
C GLY A 652 25.42 24.91 32.73
N SER A 653 26.04 25.56 33.71
CA SER A 653 25.93 26.98 34.06
C SER A 653 26.21 27.90 32.89
#